data_AF-A0A2H0RP18-F1
#
_entry.id   AF-A0A2H0RP18-F1
#
_cell.length_a   1.000
_cell.length_b   1.000
_cell.length_c   1.000
_cell.angle_alpha   90.00
_cell.angle_beta   90.00
_cell.angle_gamma   90.00
#
_symmetry.space_group_name_H-M   'P 1'
#
loop_
_entity.id
_entity.type
_entity.pdbx_description
1 polymer ?
#
loop_
_entity_poly.entity_id
_entity_poly.type
_entity_poly.pdbx_seq_one_letter_code
_entity_poly.pdbx_strand_id
1 'polypeptide(L)'
;MPVTPEELLCRLQQDLTPSAEAHSRVRSRLERRIESSAALLRVREKLAPTAVQGRKIWDRILARIGVEHELALFTRLCELLTPSRGLTEHLKQRLWPRLVPVQAVAVRQIAFKWVAAFVLVALCAKAGPQLFLAPRTVAESATTLLPTRGEVTISIGGLWQPVEEEIVLESGMVLRTHDGEASILLRDDGVIRMDAFTSLRLNDTSDRTHESAQDVAATVTLFTGRIWVQGLTPSQLRGISVQTEYGTVVVHEGSVSIAEGETVTVNVWDRRAEVATSKEQTYLVAGEWTDLNEDGIIVVKKLPEEGYERPWVDQNLRRDAVHRQSIAQLQQERRAARAGILPTSPLYPVKRIAETVDVLLTFGDEARTQKRVEQVSVRLDEAAVLLAEGEVEAGKVSLVAYRDSLLALATGSGDTLVQALLSQAIAEETSRVVAILPNDTSYIIKQAVLEASASVPDGSVDTVDVRGVILIDTIAALLDAVDEHDAQSIGTIWSDLQAQLSILDDEGALRPEVRREAKVLLSEFAFAVVQAGEAGDGVSPDLVAQVQPYLPPAEDSTLPTLTEDQLAAIVQGIRDRIFVYHMQRSRVNQLVVELNALAGHPDQGSILRRLYYALPDGPEELPLRVRKEIIRLQWQKSAE
;
A
#
# COMPACT_ATOMS: atom_id res chain seq x y z
N MET A 1 80.06 39.69 -2.96
CA MET A 1 79.51 38.49 -2.28
C MET A 1 78.03 38.42 -2.60
N PRO A 2 77.50 37.27 -3.05
CA PRO A 2 76.09 37.15 -3.40
C PRO A 2 75.24 37.15 -2.12
N VAL A 3 74.33 38.13 -2.03
CA VAL A 3 73.31 38.20 -0.97
C VAL A 3 72.37 37.02 -1.16
N THR A 4 72.19 36.21 -0.12
CA THR A 4 71.33 35.03 -0.19
C THR A 4 69.86 35.46 -0.20
N PRO A 5 68.96 34.69 -0.84
CA PRO A 5 67.53 34.99 -0.89
C PRO A 5 66.90 35.15 0.52
N GLU A 6 67.47 34.48 1.52
CA GLU A 6 67.03 34.56 2.92
C GLU A 6 67.33 35.93 3.55
N GLU A 7 68.48 36.55 3.26
CA GLU A 7 68.79 37.90 3.74
C GLU A 7 67.85 38.95 3.12
N LEU A 8 67.43 38.74 1.87
CA LEU A 8 66.47 39.59 1.17
C LEU A 8 65.06 39.48 1.77
N LEU A 9 64.65 38.26 2.16
CA LEU A 9 63.37 38.03 2.82
C LEU A 9 63.35 38.57 4.26
N CYS A 10 64.43 38.44 5.01
CA CYS A 10 64.52 39.04 6.35
C CYS A 10 64.48 40.57 6.30
N ARG A 11 65.11 41.20 5.31
CA ARG A 11 65.01 42.66 5.11
C ARG A 11 63.61 43.09 4.70
N LEU A 12 62.96 42.37 3.79
CA LEU A 12 61.58 42.65 3.41
C LEU A 12 60.61 42.48 4.59
N GLN A 13 60.84 41.50 5.47
CA GLN A 13 60.03 41.32 6.68
C GLN A 13 60.22 42.45 7.69
N GLN A 14 61.45 42.96 7.84
CA GLN A 14 61.73 44.14 8.67
C GLN A 14 61.14 45.43 8.09
N ASP A 15 61.13 45.57 6.76
CA ASP A 15 60.56 46.76 6.09
C ASP A 15 59.02 46.73 6.01
N LEU A 16 58.41 45.53 6.02
CA LEU A 16 56.95 45.34 5.96
C LEU A 16 56.28 45.23 7.32
N THR A 17 57.05 45.11 8.42
CA THR A 17 56.46 45.10 9.77
C THR A 17 56.20 46.54 10.22
N PRO A 18 54.93 46.98 10.36
CA PRO A 18 54.62 48.33 10.78
C PRO A 18 55.19 48.59 12.19
N SER A 19 55.79 49.76 12.39
CA SER A 19 56.38 50.13 13.68
C SER A 19 55.34 50.08 14.82
N ALA A 20 55.79 49.82 16.04
CA ALA A 20 54.93 49.74 17.22
C ALA A 20 54.04 51.00 17.40
N GLU A 21 54.52 52.16 16.95
CA GLU A 21 53.75 53.42 16.93
C GLU A 21 52.63 53.45 15.88
N ALA A 22 52.81 52.79 14.73
CA ALA A 22 51.77 52.66 13.72
C ALA A 22 50.66 51.72 14.22
N HIS A 23 51.03 50.63 14.91
CA HIS A 23 50.08 49.73 15.56
C HIS A 23 49.24 50.43 16.64
N SER A 24 49.85 51.26 17.50
CA SER A 24 49.12 52.01 18.53
C SER A 24 48.20 53.09 17.94
N ARG A 25 48.59 53.74 16.84
CA ARG A 25 47.74 54.69 16.09
C ARG A 25 46.54 54.01 15.42
N VAL A 26 46.71 52.82 14.87
CA VAL A 26 45.61 52.06 14.26
C VAL A 26 44.65 51.54 15.33
N ARG A 27 45.19 51.03 16.44
CA ARG A 27 44.40 50.55 17.58
C ARG A 27 43.57 51.65 18.23
N SER A 28 44.16 52.82 18.50
CA SER A 28 43.41 53.97 19.04
C SER A 28 42.36 54.52 18.07
N ARG A 29 42.58 54.44 16.76
CA ARG A 29 41.54 54.74 15.74
C ARG A 29 40.39 53.72 15.74
N LEU A 30 40.70 52.43 15.95
CA LEU A 30 39.69 51.38 16.05
C LEU A 30 38.88 51.50 17.34
N GLU A 31 39.54 51.73 18.48
CA GLU A 31 38.88 51.92 19.78
C GLU A 31 37.95 53.16 19.75
N ARG A 32 38.39 54.28 19.17
CA ARG A 32 37.51 55.46 18.93
C ARG A 32 36.34 55.18 17.99
N ARG A 33 36.49 54.26 17.03
CA ARG A 33 35.39 53.85 16.15
C ARG A 33 34.40 52.92 16.86
N ILE A 34 34.88 52.07 17.77
CA ILE A 34 34.05 51.13 18.53
C ILE A 34 33.26 51.86 19.63
N GLU A 35 33.84 52.88 20.27
CA GLU A 35 33.13 53.75 21.25
C GLU A 35 31.96 54.55 20.62
N SER A 36 31.95 54.75 19.30
CA SER A 36 30.83 55.41 18.60
C SER A 36 29.55 54.55 18.50
N SER A 37 29.55 53.30 18.97
CA SER A 37 28.40 52.39 18.93
C SER A 37 27.29 52.68 19.97
N ALA A 38 27.54 53.56 20.96
CA ALA A 38 26.51 53.96 21.93
C ALA A 38 25.33 54.71 21.28
N ALA A 39 25.55 55.39 20.15
CA ALA A 39 24.50 56.05 19.38
C ALA A 39 23.59 55.04 18.66
N LEU A 40 24.15 53.92 18.18
CA LEU A 40 23.39 52.87 17.49
C LEU A 40 22.60 51.99 18.46
N LEU A 41 23.12 51.75 19.66
CA LEU A 41 22.37 51.05 20.72
C LEU A 41 21.14 51.84 21.19
N ARG A 42 21.25 53.17 21.33
CA ARG A 42 20.10 54.04 21.64
C ARG A 42 19.08 54.16 20.51
N VAL A 43 19.51 53.99 19.26
CA VAL A 43 18.62 53.94 18.09
C VAL A 43 17.92 52.57 18.01
N ARG A 44 18.60 51.47 18.36
CA ARG A 44 18.01 50.12 18.46
C ARG A 44 16.95 50.02 19.55
N GLU A 45 17.17 50.61 20.72
CA GLU A 45 16.14 50.68 21.78
C GLU A 45 14.92 51.53 21.39
N LYS A 46 15.11 52.56 20.55
CA LYS A 46 14.01 53.41 20.05
C LYS A 46 13.30 52.86 18.81
N LEU A 47 13.91 51.92 18.09
CA LEU A 47 13.35 51.28 16.88
C LEU A 47 12.86 49.85 17.12
N ALA A 48 13.14 49.24 18.28
CA ALA A 48 12.58 47.93 18.63
C ALA A 48 11.08 48.08 18.89
N PRO A 49 10.20 47.48 18.05
CA PRO A 49 8.77 47.56 18.27
C PRO A 49 8.41 46.86 19.59
N THR A 50 7.55 47.50 20.38
CA THR A 50 6.99 46.86 21.58
C THR A 50 6.19 45.61 21.18
N ALA A 51 6.13 44.58 22.03
CA ALA A 51 5.46 43.31 21.71
C ALA A 51 4.00 43.48 21.22
N VAL A 52 3.32 44.53 21.70
CA VAL A 52 1.96 44.92 21.29
C VAL A 52 1.93 45.55 19.88
N GLN A 53 2.94 46.37 19.53
CA GLN A 53 3.09 46.91 18.18
C GLN A 53 3.53 45.84 17.18
N GLY A 54 4.38 44.90 17.60
CA GLY A 54 4.75 43.72 16.81
C GLY A 54 3.53 42.87 16.44
N ARG A 55 2.66 42.56 17.41
CA ARG A 55 1.38 41.87 17.14
C ARG A 55 0.48 42.68 16.22
N LYS A 56 0.28 43.98 16.46
CA LYS A 56 -0.55 44.82 15.56
C LYS A 56 -0.02 44.93 14.13
N ILE A 57 1.30 44.89 13.94
CA ILE A 57 1.90 44.88 12.60
C ILE A 57 1.68 43.52 11.95
N TRP A 58 1.85 42.42 12.69
CA TRP A 58 1.56 41.07 12.21
C TRP A 58 0.08 40.83 11.92
N ASP A 59 -0.83 41.26 12.79
CA ASP A 59 -2.28 41.20 12.56
C ASP A 59 -2.67 42.01 11.31
N ARG A 60 -2.01 43.15 11.07
CA ARG A 60 -2.25 43.99 9.88
C ARG A 60 -1.63 43.40 8.61
N ILE A 61 -0.55 42.62 8.74
CA ILE A 61 0.05 41.86 7.63
C ILE A 61 -0.81 40.64 7.32
N LEU A 62 -1.23 39.87 8.32
CA LEU A 62 -2.11 38.72 8.22
C LEU A 62 -3.50 39.10 7.67
N ALA A 63 -4.09 40.21 8.15
CA ALA A 63 -5.35 40.74 7.61
C ALA A 63 -5.23 41.23 6.16
N ARG A 64 -4.01 41.48 5.66
CA ARG A 64 -3.75 41.83 4.25
C ARG A 64 -3.44 40.61 3.38
N ILE A 65 -3.13 39.48 3.99
CA ILE A 65 -2.77 38.21 3.35
C ILE A 65 -3.97 37.24 3.37
N GLY A 66 -5.09 37.58 4.03
CA GLY A 66 -6.29 36.75 4.08
C GLY A 66 -6.93 36.43 2.72
N VAL A 67 -6.72 35.17 2.29
CA VAL A 67 -7.56 34.16 1.60
C VAL A 67 -8.42 34.51 0.38
N GLU A 68 -8.82 35.76 0.10
CA GLU A 68 -9.65 36.07 -1.10
C GLU A 68 -8.94 36.91 -2.17
N HIS A 69 -7.69 37.33 -1.97
CA HIS A 69 -7.00 38.31 -2.82
C HIS A 69 -5.72 37.81 -3.51
N GLU A 70 -5.41 36.51 -3.42
CA GLU A 70 -4.10 35.94 -3.80
C GLU A 70 -3.81 36.03 -5.30
N LEU A 71 -4.82 35.84 -6.16
CA LEU A 71 -4.65 36.00 -7.61
C LEU A 71 -4.59 37.46 -8.06
N ALA A 72 -5.24 38.38 -7.33
CA ALA A 72 -5.43 39.78 -7.73
C ALA A 72 -4.22 40.68 -7.41
N LEU A 73 -3.48 40.41 -6.34
CA LEU A 73 -2.30 41.22 -5.97
C LEU A 73 -1.10 40.94 -6.87
N PHE A 74 -0.89 39.68 -7.25
CA PHE A 74 0.22 39.32 -8.13
C PHE A 74 -0.05 39.72 -9.59
N THR A 75 -1.29 39.54 -10.09
CA THR A 75 -1.69 40.11 -11.40
C THR A 75 -1.60 41.64 -11.41
N ARG A 76 -2.03 42.33 -10.34
CA ARG A 76 -1.84 43.79 -10.23
C ARG A 76 -0.37 44.21 -10.17
N LEU A 77 0.50 43.43 -9.51
CA LEU A 77 1.94 43.68 -9.50
C LEU A 77 2.55 43.45 -10.89
N CYS A 78 2.14 42.40 -11.60
CA CYS A 78 2.55 42.16 -12.97
C CYS A 78 2.07 43.28 -13.92
N GLU A 79 0.81 43.72 -13.80
CA GLU A 79 0.26 44.85 -14.57
C GLU A 79 0.97 46.17 -14.25
N LEU A 80 1.35 46.41 -12.99
CA LEU A 80 2.16 47.57 -12.57
C LEU A 80 3.61 47.51 -13.07
N LEU A 81 4.16 46.30 -13.25
CA LEU A 81 5.55 46.09 -13.70
C LEU A 81 5.68 46.01 -15.22
N THR A 82 4.60 45.78 -15.97
CA THR A 82 4.58 45.92 -17.43
C THR A 82 4.24 47.37 -17.84
N PRO A 83 5.20 48.18 -18.32
CA PRO A 83 4.90 49.54 -18.72
C PRO A 83 3.95 49.54 -19.92
N SER A 84 2.87 50.31 -19.85
CA SER A 84 1.90 50.42 -20.95
C SER A 84 2.57 50.94 -22.23
N ARG A 85 2.09 50.49 -23.41
CA ARG A 85 2.65 50.86 -24.72
C ARG A 85 2.71 52.39 -24.93
N GLY A 86 1.75 53.12 -24.38
CA GLY A 86 1.76 54.59 -24.39
C GLY A 86 2.89 55.20 -23.56
N LEU A 87 3.20 54.64 -22.38
CA LEU A 87 4.26 55.13 -21.49
C LEU A 87 5.66 54.82 -22.05
N THR A 88 5.82 53.69 -22.73
CA THR A 88 7.07 53.31 -23.42
C THR A 88 7.34 54.19 -24.64
N GLU A 89 6.32 54.54 -25.43
CA GLU A 89 6.48 55.50 -26.53
C GLU A 89 6.74 56.92 -26.02
N HIS A 90 6.07 57.33 -24.94
CA HIS A 90 6.31 58.65 -24.34
C HIS A 90 7.70 58.76 -23.70
N LEU A 91 8.19 57.69 -23.07
CA LEU A 91 9.57 57.61 -22.56
C LEU A 91 10.59 57.60 -23.70
N LYS A 92 10.34 56.87 -24.80
CA LYS A 92 11.20 56.90 -26.00
C LYS A 92 11.26 58.31 -26.59
N GLN A 93 10.13 58.97 -26.81
CA GLN A 93 10.08 60.32 -27.39
C GLN A 93 10.71 61.38 -26.48
N ARG A 94 10.65 61.21 -25.15
CA ARG A 94 11.16 62.19 -24.18
C ARG A 94 12.64 61.98 -23.80
N LEU A 95 13.14 60.76 -23.86
CA LEU A 95 14.52 60.43 -23.48
C LEU A 95 15.49 60.41 -24.67
N TRP A 96 15.04 60.02 -25.87
CA TRP A 96 15.92 59.92 -27.04
C TRP A 96 16.57 61.25 -27.48
N PRO A 97 15.89 62.42 -27.42
CA PRO A 97 16.52 63.69 -27.78
C PRO A 97 17.42 64.27 -26.68
N ARG A 98 17.45 63.68 -25.47
CA ARG A 98 18.23 64.18 -24.32
C ARG A 98 19.53 63.42 -24.07
N LEU A 99 19.84 62.43 -24.90
CA LEU A 99 21.12 61.70 -24.87
C LEU A 99 22.18 62.43 -25.70
N VAL A 100 22.49 63.67 -25.29
CA VAL A 100 23.77 64.33 -25.58
C VAL A 100 24.77 63.81 -24.52
N PRO A 101 26.04 63.50 -24.85
CA PRO A 101 26.94 62.87 -23.91
C PRO A 101 27.38 63.89 -22.84
N VAL A 102 26.63 63.94 -21.74
CA VAL A 102 27.08 64.60 -20.51
C VAL A 102 27.93 63.60 -19.74
N GLN A 103 29.13 64.04 -19.38
CA GLN A 103 30.14 63.29 -18.66
C GLN A 103 29.54 62.50 -17.48
N ALA A 104 29.69 61.18 -17.57
CA ALA A 104 29.17 60.23 -16.61
C ALA A 104 30.02 60.18 -15.34
N VAL A 105 29.52 60.73 -14.23
CA VAL A 105 29.92 60.30 -12.89
C VAL A 105 28.68 60.26 -12.00
N ALA A 106 28.55 59.17 -11.23
CA ALA A 106 27.53 58.87 -10.21
C ALA A 106 26.21 58.15 -10.62
N VAL A 107 25.93 57.86 -11.89
CA VAL A 107 24.79 56.96 -12.24
C VAL A 107 25.15 55.48 -12.07
N ARG A 108 26.43 55.14 -12.21
CA ARG A 108 26.92 53.75 -12.18
C ARG A 108 26.69 53.06 -10.83
N GLN A 109 26.79 53.78 -9.71
CA GLN A 109 26.59 53.19 -8.37
C GLN A 109 25.11 52.95 -8.03
N ILE A 110 24.21 53.83 -8.47
CA ILE A 110 22.77 53.66 -8.23
C ILE A 110 22.24 52.52 -9.10
N ALA A 111 22.60 52.49 -10.39
CA ALA A 111 22.26 51.38 -11.27
C ALA A 111 22.85 50.06 -10.77
N PHE A 112 24.10 50.03 -10.31
CA PHE A 112 24.70 48.82 -9.75
C PHE A 112 24.05 48.39 -8.44
N LYS A 113 23.58 49.31 -7.59
CA LYS A 113 22.79 48.97 -6.38
C LYS A 113 21.43 48.37 -6.73
N TRP A 114 20.74 48.91 -7.74
CA TRP A 114 19.47 48.34 -8.20
C TRP A 114 19.66 47.00 -8.90
N VAL A 115 20.68 46.87 -9.73
CA VAL A 115 21.04 45.58 -10.34
C VAL A 115 21.47 44.57 -9.27
N ALA A 116 22.29 44.96 -8.30
CA ALA A 116 22.68 44.08 -7.19
C ALA A 116 21.50 43.72 -6.30
N ALA A 117 20.59 44.65 -6.01
CA ALA A 117 19.36 44.37 -5.27
C ALA A 117 18.43 43.46 -6.07
N PHE A 118 18.31 43.66 -7.39
CA PHE A 118 17.51 42.81 -8.26
C PHE A 118 18.12 41.41 -8.41
N VAL A 119 19.45 41.32 -8.51
CA VAL A 119 20.18 40.05 -8.51
C VAL A 119 20.06 39.37 -7.15
N LEU A 120 20.12 40.11 -6.04
CA LEU A 120 19.92 39.56 -4.70
C LEU A 120 18.48 39.09 -4.49
N VAL A 121 17.49 39.84 -4.98
CA VAL A 121 16.08 39.43 -4.97
C VAL A 121 15.88 38.21 -5.86
N ALA A 122 16.46 38.17 -7.06
CA ALA A 122 16.40 37.01 -7.94
C ALA A 122 17.12 35.79 -7.34
N LEU A 123 18.25 36.01 -6.65
CA LEU A 123 18.99 34.98 -5.93
C LEU A 123 18.16 34.47 -4.74
N CYS A 124 17.54 35.34 -3.96
CA CYS A 124 16.65 34.97 -2.86
C CYS A 124 15.37 34.29 -3.38
N ALA A 125 14.84 34.70 -4.53
CA ALA A 125 13.68 34.05 -5.16
C ALA A 125 14.03 32.67 -5.73
N LYS A 126 15.27 32.48 -6.23
CA LYS A 126 15.76 31.21 -6.77
C LYS A 126 16.23 30.24 -5.67
N ALA A 127 16.93 30.75 -4.67
CA ALA A 127 17.47 29.97 -3.55
C ALA A 127 16.47 29.80 -2.40
N GLY A 128 15.48 30.69 -2.29
CA GLY A 128 14.45 30.64 -1.26
C GLY A 128 13.70 29.31 -1.23
N PRO A 129 13.16 28.82 -2.36
CA PRO A 129 12.53 27.49 -2.42
C PRO A 129 13.46 26.38 -1.91
N GLN A 130 14.74 26.40 -2.25
CA GLN A 130 15.71 25.36 -1.83
C GLN A 130 16.04 25.39 -0.32
N LEU A 131 15.82 26.52 0.36
CA LEU A 131 16.04 26.64 1.81
C LEU A 131 14.82 26.19 2.64
N PHE A 132 13.63 26.22 2.05
CA PHE A 132 12.37 25.87 2.73
C PHE A 132 11.74 24.56 2.25
N LEU A 133 12.15 24.06 1.07
CA LEU A 133 11.74 22.78 0.50
C LEU A 133 12.92 21.82 0.64
N ALA A 134 12.79 20.84 1.53
CA ALA A 134 13.79 19.78 1.64
C ALA A 134 13.84 18.98 0.33
N PRO A 135 15.04 18.72 -0.25
CA PRO A 135 15.14 17.82 -1.39
C PRO A 135 14.70 16.41 -0.97
N ARG A 136 13.97 15.72 -1.85
CA ARG A 136 13.53 14.33 -1.63
C ARG A 136 14.76 13.42 -1.59
N THR A 137 15.22 13.04 -0.41
CA THR A 137 16.20 11.96 -0.24
C THR A 137 15.47 10.71 0.22
N VAL A 138 14.77 10.07 -0.70
CA VAL A 138 14.24 8.72 -0.45
C VAL A 138 15.26 7.78 -1.07
N ALA A 139 15.93 6.98 -0.23
CA ALA A 139 16.73 5.88 -0.75
C ALA A 139 15.80 4.92 -1.48
N GLU A 140 16.09 4.67 -2.75
CA GLU A 140 15.35 3.70 -3.57
C GLU A 140 15.57 2.31 -2.96
N SER A 141 14.50 1.61 -2.61
CA SER A 141 14.57 0.24 -2.11
C SER A 141 14.99 -0.68 -3.26
N ALA A 142 16.09 -1.41 -3.06
CA ALA A 142 16.48 -2.47 -3.98
C ALA A 142 15.72 -3.75 -3.66
N THR A 143 15.55 -4.64 -4.65
CA THR A 143 15.06 -5.99 -4.40
C THR A 143 16.15 -6.79 -3.70
N THR A 144 15.90 -7.28 -2.48
CA THR A 144 16.91 -7.99 -1.69
C THR A 144 16.48 -9.41 -1.32
N LEU A 145 17.46 -10.30 -1.24
CA LEU A 145 17.32 -11.66 -0.74
C LEU A 145 17.86 -11.72 0.69
N LEU A 146 17.02 -12.16 1.61
CA LEU A 146 17.37 -12.41 3.00
C LEU A 146 17.28 -13.92 3.29
N PRO A 147 18.41 -14.64 3.42
CA PRO A 147 18.38 -16.02 3.89
C PRO A 147 17.94 -16.04 5.37
N THR A 148 16.87 -16.76 5.69
CA THR A 148 16.33 -16.82 7.07
C THR A 148 16.82 -18.05 7.82
N ARG A 149 17.02 -19.17 7.11
CA ARG A 149 17.48 -20.44 7.68
C ARG A 149 18.11 -21.32 6.61
N GLY A 150 19.04 -22.19 6.99
CA GLY A 150 19.58 -23.26 6.14
C GLY A 150 20.36 -22.75 4.92
N GLU A 151 20.57 -23.62 3.94
CA GLU A 151 21.37 -23.28 2.75
C GLU A 151 20.51 -22.71 1.62
N VAL A 152 20.88 -21.52 1.16
CA VAL A 152 20.27 -20.81 0.04
C VAL A 152 21.34 -20.55 -1.01
N THR A 153 21.06 -20.91 -2.27
CA THR A 153 21.99 -20.70 -3.38
C THR A 153 21.36 -19.87 -4.48
N ILE A 154 22.19 -19.07 -5.15
CA ILE A 154 21.80 -18.23 -6.29
C ILE A 154 22.64 -18.58 -7.49
N SER A 155 22.03 -18.56 -8.67
CA SER A 155 22.70 -18.79 -9.94
C SER A 155 23.12 -17.46 -10.56
N ILE A 156 24.42 -17.18 -10.56
CA ILE A 156 25.03 -16.01 -11.22
C ILE A 156 25.91 -16.51 -12.36
N GLY A 157 25.55 -16.18 -13.60
CA GLY A 157 26.29 -16.62 -14.79
C GLY A 157 26.32 -18.15 -14.96
N GLY A 158 25.32 -18.87 -14.46
CA GLY A 158 25.22 -20.32 -14.51
C GLY A 158 26.01 -21.06 -13.41
N LEU A 159 26.65 -20.33 -12.50
CA LEU A 159 27.32 -20.91 -11.33
C LEU A 159 26.45 -20.68 -10.09
N TRP A 160 26.26 -21.75 -9.31
CA TRP A 160 25.57 -21.69 -8.03
C TRP A 160 26.52 -21.20 -6.94
N GLN A 161 26.12 -20.14 -6.24
CA GLN A 161 26.85 -19.56 -5.12
C GLN A 161 25.97 -19.56 -3.87
N PRO A 162 26.48 -19.99 -2.71
CA PRO A 162 25.74 -19.91 -1.45
C PRO A 162 25.60 -18.45 -1.01
N VAL A 163 24.48 -18.14 -0.36
CA VAL A 163 24.16 -16.81 0.17
C VAL A 163 23.96 -16.90 1.67
N GLU A 164 24.84 -16.25 2.42
CA GLU A 164 24.80 -16.22 3.89
C GLU A 164 24.29 -14.86 4.43
N GLU A 165 24.42 -13.79 3.65
CA GLU A 165 24.04 -12.42 4.02
C GLU A 165 23.02 -11.85 3.03
N GLU A 166 22.48 -10.67 3.36
CA GLU A 166 21.58 -9.95 2.46
C GLU A 166 22.27 -9.57 1.15
N ILE A 167 21.66 -9.93 0.01
CA ILE A 167 22.19 -9.64 -1.33
C ILE A 167 21.12 -8.94 -2.17
N VAL A 168 21.54 -7.95 -2.95
CA VAL A 168 20.69 -7.30 -3.96
C VAL A 168 20.51 -8.24 -5.16
N LEU A 169 19.26 -8.49 -5.53
CA LEU A 169 18.90 -9.34 -6.65
C LEU A 169 18.75 -8.54 -7.95
N GLU A 170 19.08 -9.17 -9.06
CA GLU A 170 18.82 -8.66 -10.41
C GLU A 170 17.81 -9.56 -11.14
N SER A 171 17.12 -8.98 -12.13
CA SER A 171 16.24 -9.72 -13.03
C SER A 171 17.00 -10.84 -13.76
N GLY A 172 16.37 -12.01 -13.85
CA GLY A 172 16.90 -13.23 -14.47
C GLY A 172 17.61 -14.19 -13.51
N MET A 173 17.86 -13.79 -12.26
CA MET A 173 18.51 -14.65 -11.27
C MET A 173 17.62 -15.85 -10.90
N VAL A 174 18.24 -17.04 -10.77
CA VAL A 174 17.57 -18.25 -10.29
C VAL A 174 17.99 -18.51 -8.85
N LEU A 175 17.00 -18.69 -7.99
CA LEU A 175 17.17 -18.90 -6.56
C LEU A 175 16.77 -20.33 -6.21
N ARG A 176 17.50 -20.94 -5.28
CA ARG A 176 17.20 -22.27 -4.78
C ARG A 176 17.44 -22.35 -3.27
N THR A 177 16.45 -22.85 -2.55
CA THR A 177 16.59 -23.25 -1.15
C THR A 177 16.81 -24.76 -1.09
N HIS A 178 17.73 -25.20 -0.23
CA HIS A 178 17.94 -26.62 0.07
C HIS A 178 17.07 -27.03 1.27
N ASP A 179 17.65 -27.29 2.43
CA ASP A 179 16.92 -27.45 3.69
C ASP A 179 16.55 -26.11 4.35
N GLY A 180 16.79 -25.01 3.66
CA GLY A 180 16.65 -23.64 4.14
C GLY A 180 15.38 -22.90 3.72
N GLU A 181 15.22 -21.70 4.25
CA GLU A 181 14.18 -20.73 3.93
C GLU A 181 14.84 -19.42 3.52
N ALA A 182 14.19 -18.68 2.62
CA ALA A 182 14.64 -17.36 2.20
C ALA A 182 13.45 -16.41 2.06
N SER A 183 13.66 -15.11 2.23
CA SER A 183 12.67 -14.08 1.96
C SER A 183 13.21 -13.10 0.94
N ILE A 184 12.41 -12.79 -0.07
CA ILE A 184 12.70 -11.78 -1.09
C ILE A 184 11.84 -10.57 -0.77
N LEU A 185 12.48 -9.43 -0.52
CA LEU A 185 11.81 -8.15 -0.35
C LEU A 185 11.84 -7.41 -1.68
N LEU A 186 10.67 -7.09 -2.22
CA LEU A 186 10.51 -6.38 -3.49
C LEU A 186 10.51 -4.87 -3.28
N ARG A 187 10.63 -4.11 -4.37
CA ARG A 187 10.75 -2.64 -4.30
C ARG A 187 9.50 -1.94 -3.78
N ASP A 188 8.35 -2.50 -4.10
CA ASP A 188 7.00 -2.08 -3.72
C ASP A 188 6.57 -2.68 -2.37
N ASP A 189 7.53 -3.01 -1.50
CA ASP A 189 7.35 -3.57 -0.16
C ASP A 189 6.69 -4.97 -0.12
N GLY A 190 6.38 -5.57 -1.28
CA GLY A 190 5.89 -6.95 -1.38
C GLY A 190 6.93 -7.98 -0.95
N VAL A 191 6.47 -9.12 -0.42
CA VAL A 191 7.36 -10.16 0.10
C VAL A 191 7.06 -11.52 -0.54
N ILE A 192 8.12 -12.23 -0.95
CA ILE A 192 8.04 -13.61 -1.38
C ILE A 192 8.92 -14.46 -0.47
N ARG A 193 8.33 -15.36 0.32
CA ARG A 193 9.09 -16.27 1.19
C ARG A 193 9.14 -17.66 0.59
N MET A 194 10.34 -18.19 0.43
CA MET A 194 10.63 -19.51 -0.10
C MET A 194 10.74 -20.51 1.05
N ASP A 195 10.02 -21.63 0.93
CA ASP A 195 10.15 -22.77 1.82
C ASP A 195 11.36 -23.64 1.43
N ALA A 196 11.66 -24.68 2.20
CA ALA A 196 12.66 -25.68 1.85
C ALA A 196 12.39 -26.32 0.49
N PHE A 197 13.47 -26.68 -0.21
CA PHE A 197 13.48 -27.36 -1.51
C PHE A 197 12.73 -26.60 -2.61
N THR A 198 12.77 -25.27 -2.56
CA THR A 198 12.07 -24.39 -3.50
C THR A 198 13.03 -23.81 -4.53
N SER A 199 12.64 -23.84 -5.80
CA SER A 199 13.42 -23.26 -6.90
C SER A 199 12.55 -22.30 -7.69
N LEU A 200 13.02 -21.06 -7.85
CA LEU A 200 12.31 -20.04 -8.61
C LEU A 200 13.26 -19.16 -9.41
N ARG A 201 12.75 -18.50 -10.45
CA ARG A 201 13.46 -17.47 -11.20
C ARG A 201 12.79 -16.13 -10.98
N LEU A 202 13.57 -15.13 -10.58
CA LEU A 202 13.12 -13.75 -10.52
C LEU A 202 13.16 -13.18 -11.93
N ASN A 203 12.01 -12.88 -12.51
CA ASN A 203 11.92 -12.35 -13.87
C ASN A 203 11.96 -10.83 -13.87
N ASP A 204 11.44 -10.20 -12.82
CA ASP A 204 11.30 -8.75 -12.76
C ASP A 204 11.61 -8.20 -11.37
N THR A 205 12.30 -7.06 -11.36
CA THR A 205 12.72 -6.30 -10.17
C THR A 205 12.33 -4.82 -10.29
N SER A 206 11.49 -4.46 -11.26
CA SER A 206 10.99 -3.09 -11.42
C SER A 206 10.11 -2.66 -10.26
N ASP A 207 9.95 -1.34 -10.11
CA ASP A 207 8.96 -0.78 -9.19
C ASP A 207 7.59 -0.78 -9.87
N ARG A 208 6.71 -1.64 -9.38
CA ARG A 208 5.37 -1.87 -9.94
C ARG A 208 4.38 -0.75 -9.61
N THR A 209 4.73 0.17 -8.71
CA THR A 209 3.86 1.31 -8.35
C THR A 209 3.63 2.31 -9.48
N HIS A 210 4.36 2.16 -10.59
CA HIS A 210 4.24 3.00 -11.78
C HIS A 210 3.69 2.24 -13.00
N GLU A 211 3.36 0.96 -12.86
CA GLU A 211 2.93 0.10 -13.96
C GLU A 211 1.44 -0.24 -13.86
N SER A 212 0.75 -0.22 -15.00
CA SER A 212 -0.67 -0.54 -15.06
C SER A 212 -0.91 -2.03 -14.85
N ALA A 213 -2.04 -2.39 -14.23
CA ALA A 213 -2.48 -3.78 -14.06
C ALA A 213 -2.55 -4.60 -15.38
N GLN A 214 -2.57 -3.95 -16.54
CA GLN A 214 -2.59 -4.63 -17.85
C GLN A 214 -1.23 -5.23 -18.27
N ASP A 215 -0.13 -4.86 -17.61
CA ASP A 215 1.18 -5.47 -17.87
C ASP A 215 1.31 -6.82 -17.12
N VAL A 216 1.10 -7.92 -17.83
CA VAL A 216 1.08 -9.29 -17.27
C VAL A 216 2.48 -9.92 -17.24
N ALA A 217 3.55 -9.13 -17.20
CA ALA A 217 4.88 -9.71 -17.03
C ALA A 217 4.93 -10.46 -15.68
N ALA A 218 5.37 -11.72 -15.69
CA ALA A 218 5.51 -12.47 -14.44
C ALA A 218 6.61 -11.84 -13.58
N THR A 219 6.36 -11.61 -12.30
CA THR A 219 7.41 -11.19 -11.36
C THR A 219 8.38 -12.34 -11.11
N VAL A 220 7.83 -13.54 -10.88
CA VAL A 220 8.59 -14.75 -10.58
C VAL A 220 8.04 -15.92 -11.39
N THR A 221 8.92 -16.83 -11.79
CA THR A 221 8.53 -18.17 -12.24
C THR A 221 8.89 -19.19 -11.16
N LEU A 222 7.90 -19.90 -10.64
CA LEU A 222 8.09 -21.00 -9.70
C LEU A 222 8.30 -22.30 -10.49
N PHE A 223 9.38 -23.02 -10.21
CA PHE A 223 9.67 -24.29 -10.88
C PHE A 223 9.31 -25.51 -10.02
N THR A 224 9.61 -25.45 -8.72
CA THR A 224 9.36 -26.53 -7.77
C THR A 224 9.27 -25.96 -6.36
N GLY A 225 8.53 -26.63 -5.47
CA GLY A 225 8.50 -26.33 -4.04
C GLY A 225 7.37 -25.38 -3.68
N ARG A 226 7.53 -24.64 -2.58
CA ARG A 226 6.44 -23.83 -2.01
C ARG A 226 6.91 -22.42 -1.70
N ILE A 227 6.08 -21.45 -2.07
CA ILE A 227 6.28 -20.05 -1.72
C ILE A 227 5.08 -19.47 -0.99
N TRP A 228 5.34 -18.47 -0.17
CA TRP A 228 4.37 -17.57 0.40
C TRP A 228 4.54 -16.19 -0.25
N VAL A 229 3.44 -15.60 -0.70
CA VAL A 229 3.44 -14.30 -1.38
C VAL A 229 2.55 -13.35 -0.59
N GLN A 230 3.13 -12.23 -0.16
CA GLN A 230 2.41 -11.13 0.43
C GLN A 230 2.44 -9.93 -0.54
N GLY A 231 1.28 -9.63 -1.13
CA GLY A 231 1.10 -8.45 -1.95
C GLY A 231 0.66 -7.24 -1.11
N LEU A 232 1.22 -6.06 -1.40
CA LEU A 232 0.85 -4.77 -0.80
C LEU A 232 0.55 -3.71 -1.87
N THR A 233 0.10 -4.14 -3.05
CA THR A 233 -0.24 -3.24 -4.16
C THR A 233 -1.75 -3.28 -4.42
N PRO A 234 -2.39 -2.14 -4.68
CA PRO A 234 -3.83 -2.11 -4.94
C PRO A 234 -4.14 -2.73 -6.30
N SER A 235 -5.38 -3.18 -6.52
CA SER A 235 -5.78 -3.91 -7.74
C SER A 235 -5.73 -3.11 -9.05
N GLN A 236 -5.54 -1.79 -8.98
CA GLN A 236 -5.36 -0.97 -10.19
C GLN A 236 -3.90 -0.96 -10.68
N LEU A 237 -2.96 -1.34 -9.81
CA LEU A 237 -1.54 -1.48 -10.11
C LEU A 237 -1.20 -2.92 -10.40
N ARG A 238 -0.05 -3.14 -11.05
CA ARG A 238 0.45 -4.49 -11.30
C ARG A 238 0.79 -5.20 -9.97
N GLY A 239 0.07 -6.28 -9.69
CA GLY A 239 0.32 -7.16 -8.55
C GLY A 239 1.57 -8.04 -8.69
N ILE A 240 1.85 -8.83 -7.65
CA ILE A 240 2.88 -9.87 -7.68
C ILE A 240 2.37 -11.03 -8.52
N SER A 241 2.91 -11.16 -9.73
CA SER A 241 2.56 -12.25 -10.63
C SER A 241 3.55 -13.42 -10.50
N VAL A 242 3.04 -14.60 -10.19
CA VAL A 242 3.77 -15.86 -10.11
C VAL A 242 3.33 -16.75 -11.27
N GLN A 243 4.26 -16.99 -12.20
CA GLN A 243 4.08 -17.95 -13.26
C GLN A 243 4.42 -19.36 -12.75
N THR A 244 3.52 -20.31 -13.00
CA THR A 244 3.68 -21.74 -12.71
C THR A 244 3.62 -22.55 -14.01
N GLU A 245 3.77 -23.88 -13.93
CA GLU A 245 3.63 -24.76 -15.09
C GLU A 245 2.21 -24.73 -15.68
N TYR A 246 1.18 -24.64 -14.83
CA TYR A 246 -0.23 -24.74 -15.23
C TYR A 246 -0.99 -23.41 -15.28
N GLY A 247 -0.40 -22.29 -14.85
CA GLY A 247 -1.09 -21.00 -14.84
C GLY A 247 -0.27 -19.83 -14.31
N THR A 248 -0.96 -18.72 -14.06
CA THR A 248 -0.43 -17.51 -13.45
C THR A 248 -1.29 -17.14 -12.25
N VAL A 249 -0.65 -16.83 -11.14
CA VAL A 249 -1.31 -16.33 -9.93
C VAL A 249 -0.89 -14.89 -9.71
N VAL A 250 -1.84 -13.96 -9.60
CA VAL A 250 -1.58 -12.54 -9.35
C VAL A 250 -2.11 -12.16 -7.97
N VAL A 251 -1.21 -11.61 -7.13
CA VAL A 251 -1.49 -11.21 -5.74
C VAL A 251 -1.35 -9.70 -5.61
N HIS A 252 -2.43 -9.02 -5.23
CA HIS A 252 -2.47 -7.56 -5.09
C HIS A 252 -2.29 -7.15 -3.63
N GLU A 253 -3.38 -7.19 -2.85
CA GLU A 253 -3.40 -6.98 -1.42
C GLU A 253 -3.83 -8.33 -0.84
N GLY A 254 -2.93 -9.11 -0.26
CA GLY A 254 -3.29 -10.43 0.24
C GLY A 254 -2.11 -11.34 0.50
N SER A 255 -2.40 -12.47 1.12
CA SER A 255 -1.42 -13.47 1.52
C SER A 255 -1.79 -14.83 0.96
N VAL A 256 -0.91 -15.38 0.12
CA VAL A 256 -1.18 -16.56 -0.71
C VAL A 256 -0.04 -17.55 -0.60
N SER A 257 -0.35 -18.82 -0.41
CA SER A 257 0.62 -19.91 -0.50
C SER A 257 0.45 -20.61 -1.85
N ILE A 258 1.53 -20.72 -2.61
CA ILE A 258 1.57 -21.41 -3.91
C ILE A 258 2.57 -22.57 -3.79
N ALA A 259 2.12 -23.79 -4.08
CA ALA A 259 2.95 -24.99 -4.04
C ALA A 259 2.96 -25.68 -5.40
N GLU A 260 4.16 -25.85 -5.97
CA GLU A 260 4.43 -26.49 -7.26
C GLU A 260 4.93 -27.92 -7.05
N GLY A 261 4.14 -28.91 -7.49
CA GLY A 261 4.47 -30.33 -7.48
C GLY A 261 3.98 -31.01 -8.76
N GLU A 262 3.29 -32.16 -8.65
CA GLU A 262 2.60 -32.77 -9.79
C GLU A 262 1.41 -31.90 -10.26
N THR A 263 0.78 -31.23 -9.30
CA THR A 263 -0.23 -30.18 -9.48
C THR A 263 0.25 -28.90 -8.80
N VAL A 264 -0.39 -27.78 -9.12
CA VAL A 264 -0.11 -26.49 -8.49
C VAL A 264 -1.24 -26.12 -7.55
N THR A 265 -0.99 -26.17 -6.26
CA THR A 265 -1.98 -25.81 -5.24
C THR A 265 -1.83 -24.35 -4.87
N VAL A 266 -2.92 -23.59 -4.98
CA VAL A 266 -2.99 -22.17 -4.60
C VAL A 266 -3.97 -22.03 -3.44
N ASN A 267 -3.49 -21.53 -2.30
CA ASN A 267 -4.27 -21.30 -1.08
C ASN A 267 -4.26 -19.82 -0.73
N VAL A 268 -5.44 -19.20 -0.56
CA VAL A 268 -5.57 -17.79 -0.18
C VAL A 268 -5.94 -17.68 1.28
N TRP A 269 -5.07 -17.04 2.07
CA TRP A 269 -5.22 -16.92 3.51
C TRP A 269 -5.71 -15.54 3.93
N ASP A 270 -5.37 -14.51 3.16
CA ASP A 270 -5.81 -13.13 3.41
C ASP A 270 -6.19 -12.45 2.09
N ARG A 271 -7.31 -11.72 2.13
CA ARG A 271 -7.95 -11.00 1.02
C ARG A 271 -8.24 -11.86 -0.22
N ARG A 272 -7.49 -11.66 -1.31
CA ARG A 272 -7.78 -12.27 -2.61
C ARG A 272 -6.57 -12.50 -3.50
N ALA A 273 -6.71 -13.47 -4.40
CA ALA A 273 -5.78 -13.75 -5.47
C ALA A 273 -6.53 -13.98 -6.78
N GLU A 274 -5.93 -13.56 -7.88
CA GLU A 274 -6.41 -13.89 -9.21
C GLU A 274 -5.63 -15.08 -9.74
N VAL A 275 -6.34 -16.07 -10.29
CA VAL A 275 -5.76 -17.28 -10.85
C VAL A 275 -6.21 -17.42 -12.29
N ALA A 276 -5.24 -17.41 -13.20
CA ALA A 276 -5.46 -17.53 -14.64
C ALA A 276 -4.77 -18.77 -15.20
N THR A 277 -5.52 -19.63 -15.88
CA THR A 277 -5.00 -20.72 -16.71
C THR A 277 -5.13 -20.35 -18.18
N SER A 278 -4.70 -21.24 -19.09
CA SER A 278 -4.89 -21.04 -20.53
C SER A 278 -6.36 -21.05 -20.98
N LYS A 279 -7.28 -21.54 -20.14
CA LYS A 279 -8.70 -21.75 -20.49
C LYS A 279 -9.65 -20.87 -19.68
N GLU A 280 -9.33 -20.63 -18.42
CA GLU A 280 -10.23 -20.00 -17.46
C GLU A 280 -9.46 -19.03 -16.56
N GLN A 281 -10.15 -18.01 -16.07
CA GLN A 281 -9.65 -17.07 -15.09
C GLN A 281 -10.69 -16.97 -13.98
N THR A 282 -10.24 -17.07 -12.73
CA THR A 282 -11.11 -16.95 -11.56
C THR A 282 -10.40 -16.18 -10.46
N TYR A 283 -11.20 -15.77 -9.48
CA TYR A 283 -10.69 -15.13 -8.27
C TYR A 283 -10.96 -16.04 -7.09
N LEU A 284 -9.92 -16.20 -6.27
CA LEU A 284 -9.95 -16.86 -4.99
C LEU A 284 -10.00 -15.80 -3.90
N VAL A 285 -10.89 -15.96 -2.94
CA VAL A 285 -10.95 -15.12 -1.73
C VAL A 285 -10.36 -15.85 -0.53
N ALA A 286 -10.14 -15.14 0.58
CA ALA A 286 -9.67 -15.72 1.83
C ALA A 286 -10.50 -16.95 2.23
N GLY A 287 -9.83 -18.02 2.66
CA GLY A 287 -10.50 -19.27 2.99
C GLY A 287 -10.80 -20.16 1.78
N GLU A 288 -10.36 -19.79 0.56
CA GLU A 288 -10.48 -20.62 -0.64
C GLU A 288 -9.12 -21.14 -1.13
N TRP A 289 -9.18 -22.29 -1.81
CA TRP A 289 -8.05 -22.87 -2.51
C TRP A 289 -8.46 -23.55 -3.81
N THR A 290 -7.48 -23.78 -4.68
CA THR A 290 -7.66 -24.54 -5.92
C THR A 290 -6.41 -25.34 -6.26
N ASP A 291 -6.59 -26.41 -7.02
CA ASP A 291 -5.51 -27.16 -7.66
C ASP A 291 -5.54 -26.89 -9.16
N LEU A 292 -4.41 -26.45 -9.70
CA LEU A 292 -4.21 -26.31 -11.14
C LEU A 292 -3.48 -27.54 -11.66
N ASN A 293 -3.99 -28.05 -12.79
CA ASN A 293 -3.47 -29.22 -13.47
C ASN A 293 -3.44 -28.96 -15.00
N GLU A 294 -2.94 -29.94 -15.76
CA GLU A 294 -2.85 -29.84 -17.23
C GLU A 294 -4.23 -29.65 -17.90
N ASP A 295 -5.31 -30.12 -17.28
CA ASP A 295 -6.67 -29.93 -17.80
C ASP A 295 -7.09 -28.45 -17.80
N GLY A 296 -6.48 -27.62 -16.96
CA GLY A 296 -6.71 -26.18 -16.89
C GLY A 296 -8.09 -25.78 -16.40
N ILE A 297 -8.84 -26.71 -15.80
CA ILE A 297 -10.15 -26.47 -15.18
C ILE A 297 -9.91 -26.03 -13.74
N ILE A 298 -10.46 -24.88 -13.35
CA ILE A 298 -10.26 -24.35 -12.00
C ILE A 298 -11.44 -24.75 -11.12
N VAL A 299 -11.18 -25.56 -10.09
CA VAL A 299 -12.19 -25.95 -9.09
C VAL A 299 -11.88 -25.25 -7.78
N VAL A 300 -12.74 -24.29 -7.41
CA VAL A 300 -12.62 -23.55 -6.15
C VAL A 300 -13.22 -24.37 -5.01
N LYS A 301 -12.44 -24.57 -3.95
CA LYS A 301 -12.80 -25.31 -2.75
C LYS A 301 -12.55 -24.45 -1.50
N LYS A 302 -13.24 -24.77 -0.40
CA LYS A 302 -12.98 -24.14 0.90
C LYS A 302 -11.75 -24.76 1.57
N LEU A 303 -10.95 -23.92 2.22
CA LEU A 303 -9.83 -24.32 3.06
C LEU A 303 -10.36 -24.99 4.33
N PRO A 304 -9.80 -26.14 4.73
CA PRO A 304 -10.12 -26.73 6.03
C PRO A 304 -9.54 -25.87 7.15
N GLU A 305 -10.24 -25.76 8.28
CA GLU A 305 -9.79 -25.00 9.46
C GLU A 305 -8.41 -25.45 9.97
N GLU A 306 -8.14 -26.76 9.92
CA GLU A 306 -6.83 -27.36 10.25
C GLU A 306 -5.67 -26.77 9.43
N GLY A 307 -5.97 -26.15 8.29
CA GLY A 307 -4.99 -25.46 7.46
C GLY A 307 -4.33 -24.28 8.16
N TYR A 308 -5.07 -23.52 8.96
CA TYR A 308 -4.59 -22.32 9.67
C TYR A 308 -3.64 -22.69 10.82
N GLU A 309 -3.80 -23.87 11.42
CA GLU A 309 -2.96 -24.35 12.52
C GLU A 309 -1.59 -24.85 12.06
N ARG A 310 -1.35 -24.95 10.75
CA ARG A 310 -0.07 -25.44 10.22
C ARG A 310 1.04 -24.45 10.57
N PRO A 311 2.19 -24.90 11.11
CA PRO A 311 3.28 -24.00 11.52
C PRO A 311 3.77 -23.04 10.43
N TRP A 312 3.81 -23.52 9.18
CA TRP A 312 4.16 -22.70 8.02
C TRP A 312 3.21 -21.52 7.80
N VAL A 313 1.90 -21.74 8.00
CA VAL A 313 0.86 -20.73 7.74
C VAL A 313 0.85 -19.71 8.88
N ASP A 314 0.72 -20.17 10.12
CA ASP A 314 0.73 -19.30 11.31
C ASP A 314 1.98 -18.41 11.37
N GLN A 315 3.16 -18.98 11.11
CA GLN A 315 4.41 -18.21 11.09
C GLN A 315 4.42 -17.13 10.01
N ASN A 316 3.91 -17.42 8.81
CA ASN A 316 3.89 -16.44 7.72
C ASN A 316 2.84 -15.35 7.94
N LEU A 317 1.64 -15.68 8.44
CA LEU A 317 0.61 -14.69 8.78
C LEU A 317 1.12 -13.71 9.86
N ARG A 318 1.80 -14.21 10.90
CA ARG A 318 2.42 -13.34 11.91
C ARG A 318 3.53 -12.47 11.34
N ARG A 319 4.38 -13.03 10.47
CA ARG A 319 5.42 -12.26 9.76
C ARG A 319 4.82 -11.19 8.87
N ASP A 320 3.70 -11.48 8.21
CA ASP A 320 2.96 -10.55 7.36
C ASP A 320 2.38 -9.38 8.15
N ALA A 321 1.79 -9.65 9.33
CA ALA A 321 1.27 -8.62 10.22
C ALA A 321 2.39 -7.68 10.71
N VAL A 322 3.52 -8.24 11.15
CA VAL A 322 4.69 -7.45 11.58
C VAL A 322 5.27 -6.64 10.41
N HIS A 323 5.35 -7.24 9.22
CA HIS A 323 5.84 -6.56 8.02
C HIS A 323 4.95 -5.36 7.67
N ARG A 324 3.63 -5.54 7.61
CA ARG A 324 2.67 -4.45 7.34
C ARG A 324 2.81 -3.29 8.33
N GLN A 325 2.90 -3.59 9.62
CA GLN A 325 3.11 -2.58 10.65
C GLN A 325 4.43 -1.82 10.44
N SER A 326 5.52 -2.54 10.13
CA SER A 326 6.82 -1.92 9.87
C SER A 326 6.79 -1.00 8.64
N ILE A 327 6.09 -1.41 7.57
CA ILE A 327 5.92 -0.60 6.36
C ILE A 327 5.05 0.62 6.64
N ALA A 328 3.94 0.47 7.36
CA ALA A 328 3.09 1.59 7.75
C ALA A 328 3.86 2.63 8.58
N GLN A 329 4.66 2.19 9.55
CA GLN A 329 5.51 3.08 10.35
C GLN A 329 6.56 3.79 9.48
N LEU A 330 7.26 3.05 8.62
CA LEU A 330 8.29 3.61 7.75
C LEU A 330 7.68 4.60 6.73
N GLN A 331 6.47 4.32 6.24
CA GLN A 331 5.70 5.25 5.41
C GLN A 331 5.33 6.51 6.21
N GLN A 332 4.88 6.38 7.46
CA GLN A 332 4.59 7.51 8.33
C GLN A 332 5.82 8.40 8.56
N GLU A 333 6.99 7.81 8.83
CA GLU A 333 8.26 8.54 8.99
C GLU A 333 8.65 9.27 7.69
N ARG A 334 8.50 8.62 6.53
CA ARG A 334 8.73 9.23 5.21
C ARG A 334 7.78 10.41 4.96
N ARG A 335 6.50 10.28 5.32
CA ARG A 335 5.51 11.38 5.19
C ARG A 335 5.85 12.54 6.12
N ALA A 336 6.25 12.26 7.36
CA ALA A 336 6.68 13.30 8.30
C ALA A 336 7.88 14.10 7.77
N ALA A 337 8.87 13.42 7.20
CA ALA A 337 10.01 14.07 6.58
C ALA A 337 9.62 14.94 5.36
N ARG A 338 8.62 14.52 4.58
CA ARG A 338 8.15 15.24 3.38
C ARG A 338 7.20 16.41 3.68
N ALA A 339 6.37 16.27 4.71
CA ALA A 339 5.45 17.32 5.14
C ALA A 339 6.21 18.61 5.52
N GLY A 340 7.37 18.49 6.16
CA GLY A 340 8.20 19.63 6.53
C GLY A 340 7.48 20.62 7.45
N ILE A 341 7.31 21.88 7.02
CA ILE A 341 6.61 22.90 7.81
C ILE A 341 5.10 22.63 7.76
N LEU A 342 4.50 22.35 8.93
CA LEU A 342 3.07 22.05 9.09
C LEU A 342 2.18 23.30 9.09
N PRO A 343 0.88 23.16 8.77
CA PRO A 343 -0.13 24.24 8.82
C PRO A 343 -0.21 25.01 10.14
N THR A 344 0.08 24.36 11.26
CA THR A 344 0.08 24.97 12.59
C THR A 344 1.31 25.82 12.88
N SER A 345 2.35 25.73 12.06
CA SER A 345 3.56 26.52 12.20
C SER A 345 3.34 27.98 11.76
N PRO A 346 3.89 28.97 12.47
CA PRO A 346 3.83 30.38 12.06
C PRO A 346 4.55 30.66 10.74
N LEU A 347 5.42 29.76 10.28
CA LEU A 347 6.14 29.88 9.01
C LEU A 347 5.38 29.27 7.83
N TYR A 348 4.22 28.64 8.06
CA TYR A 348 3.44 28.01 7.00
C TYR A 348 3.01 28.96 5.87
N PRO A 349 2.61 30.22 6.12
CA PRO A 349 2.33 31.17 5.03
C PRO A 349 3.56 31.40 4.12
N VAL A 350 4.77 31.36 4.69
CA VAL A 350 6.01 31.50 3.92
C VAL A 350 6.24 30.28 3.03
N LYS A 351 5.95 29.06 3.53
CA LYS A 351 5.98 27.82 2.73
C LYS A 351 5.02 27.92 1.52
N ARG A 352 3.77 28.36 1.73
CA ARG A 352 2.77 28.52 0.66
C ARG A 352 3.21 29.52 -0.42
N ILE A 353 3.84 30.62 -0.02
CA ILE A 353 4.42 31.60 -0.97
C ILE A 353 5.58 30.95 -1.76
N ALA A 354 6.48 30.24 -1.07
CA ALA A 354 7.63 29.60 -1.70
C ALA A 354 7.19 28.55 -2.74
N GLU A 355 6.18 27.75 -2.43
CA GLU A 355 5.57 26.77 -3.34
C GLU A 355 4.95 27.41 -4.59
N THR A 356 4.22 28.52 -4.42
CA THR A 356 3.62 29.25 -5.55
C THR A 356 4.69 29.83 -6.47
N VAL A 357 5.76 30.38 -5.87
CA VAL A 357 6.92 30.89 -6.61
C VAL A 357 7.64 29.76 -7.34
N ASP A 358 7.79 28.58 -6.71
CA ASP A 358 8.44 27.42 -7.32
C ASP A 358 7.70 26.94 -8.58
N VAL A 359 6.36 26.81 -8.52
CA VAL A 359 5.54 26.48 -9.70
C VAL A 359 5.65 27.56 -10.78
N LEU A 360 5.63 28.84 -10.40
CA LEU A 360 5.70 29.94 -11.37
C LEU A 360 7.05 30.00 -12.09
N LEU A 361 8.15 29.74 -11.37
CA LEU A 361 9.51 29.72 -11.88
C LEU A 361 9.88 28.41 -12.60
N THR A 362 9.07 27.37 -12.45
CA THR A 362 9.24 26.13 -13.20
C THR A 362 8.91 26.36 -14.68
N PHE A 363 9.84 25.98 -15.56
CA PHE A 363 9.69 26.13 -17.01
C PHE A 363 9.09 24.87 -17.63
N GLY A 364 8.09 25.06 -18.49
CA GLY A 364 7.36 23.98 -19.14
C GLY A 364 6.06 23.65 -18.42
N ASP A 365 4.99 23.41 -19.19
CA ASP A 365 3.67 23.14 -18.62
C ASP A 365 3.63 21.77 -17.93
N GLU A 366 4.31 20.76 -18.48
CA GLU A 366 4.48 19.44 -17.86
C GLU A 366 5.24 19.50 -16.52
N ALA A 367 6.35 20.22 -16.45
CA ALA A 367 7.10 20.35 -15.20
C ALA A 367 6.28 21.12 -14.14
N ARG A 368 5.43 22.07 -14.56
CA ARG A 368 4.51 22.78 -13.67
C ARG A 368 3.39 21.88 -13.17
N THR A 369 2.83 21.02 -14.02
CA THR A 369 1.79 20.08 -13.61
C THR A 369 2.36 19.05 -12.64
N GLN A 370 3.55 18.50 -12.93
CA GLN A 370 4.29 17.65 -11.99
C GLN A 370 4.47 18.34 -10.64
N LYS A 371 4.93 19.59 -10.63
CA LYS A 371 5.10 20.38 -9.40
C LYS A 371 3.81 20.61 -8.63
N ARG A 372 2.68 20.81 -9.32
CA ARG A 372 1.37 20.93 -8.65
C ARG A 372 0.93 19.60 -8.05
N VAL A 373 1.09 18.50 -8.78
CA VAL A 373 0.83 17.15 -8.27
C VAL A 373 1.69 16.88 -7.02
N GLU A 374 2.98 17.24 -7.05
CA GLU A 374 3.86 17.14 -5.88
C GLU A 374 3.33 17.95 -4.68
N GLN A 375 2.85 19.17 -4.91
CA GLN A 375 2.27 20.01 -3.85
C GLN A 375 1.00 19.41 -3.27
N VAL A 376 0.21 18.72 -4.08
CA VAL A 376 -0.97 17.97 -3.63
C VAL A 376 -0.56 16.83 -2.70
N SER A 377 0.41 16.01 -3.09
CA SER A 377 0.97 14.98 -2.19
C SER A 377 1.49 15.56 -0.88
N VAL A 378 2.13 16.74 -0.90
CA VAL A 378 2.57 17.42 0.33
C VAL A 378 1.40 17.78 1.26
N ARG A 379 0.21 18.11 0.73
CA ARG A 379 -0.98 18.34 1.57
C ARG A 379 -1.44 17.07 2.27
N LEU A 380 -1.37 15.94 1.57
CA LEU A 380 -1.67 14.63 2.15
C LEU A 380 -0.66 14.27 3.26
N ASP A 381 0.62 14.54 3.02
CA ASP A 381 1.69 14.32 4.00
C ASP A 381 1.50 15.22 5.25
N GLU A 382 1.14 16.50 5.07
CA GLU A 382 0.81 17.41 6.18
C GLU A 382 -0.38 16.91 7.00
N ALA A 383 -1.43 16.44 6.33
CA ALA A 383 -2.59 15.84 7.00
C ALA A 383 -2.19 14.62 7.83
N ALA A 384 -1.34 13.75 7.26
CA ALA A 384 -0.87 12.55 7.92
C ALA A 384 -0.13 12.86 9.23
N VAL A 385 0.75 13.88 9.22
CA VAL A 385 1.48 14.30 10.42
C VAL A 385 0.55 14.89 11.47
N LEU A 386 -0.38 15.78 11.06
CA LEU A 386 -1.32 16.39 12.00
C LEU A 386 -2.23 15.35 12.68
N LEU A 387 -2.68 14.33 11.92
CA LEU A 387 -3.44 13.22 12.48
C LEU A 387 -2.61 12.41 13.48
N ALA A 388 -1.35 12.12 13.15
CA ALA A 388 -0.43 11.43 14.05
C ALA A 388 -0.10 12.23 15.33
N GLU A 389 -0.08 13.56 15.26
CA GLU A 389 0.09 14.45 16.42
C GLU A 389 -1.20 14.62 17.25
N GLY A 390 -2.32 14.02 16.82
CA GLY A 390 -3.62 14.11 17.48
C GLY A 390 -4.42 15.38 17.16
N GLU A 391 -3.96 16.21 16.23
CA GLU A 391 -4.63 17.42 15.77
C GLU A 391 -5.68 17.10 14.69
N VAL A 392 -6.68 16.29 15.04
CA VAL A 392 -7.67 15.71 14.10
C VAL A 392 -8.35 16.76 13.22
N GLU A 393 -8.77 17.89 13.80
CA GLU A 393 -9.46 18.95 13.06
C GLU A 393 -8.53 19.67 12.05
N ALA A 394 -7.27 19.92 12.42
CA ALA A 394 -6.28 20.51 11.50
C ALA A 394 -5.91 19.51 10.38
N GLY A 395 -5.83 18.22 10.71
CA GLY A 395 -5.64 17.14 9.75
C GLY A 395 -6.77 17.09 8.71
N LYS A 396 -8.04 17.14 9.16
CA LYS A 396 -9.21 17.18 8.26
C LYS A 396 -9.18 18.37 7.29
N VAL A 397 -8.80 19.56 7.76
CA VAL A 397 -8.65 20.74 6.88
C VAL A 397 -7.62 20.49 5.77
N SER A 398 -6.52 19.81 6.10
CA SER A 398 -5.46 19.47 5.13
C SER A 398 -5.93 18.38 4.14
N LEU A 399 -6.74 17.41 4.58
CA LEU A 399 -7.37 16.42 3.70
C LEU A 399 -8.37 17.04 2.72
N VAL A 400 -9.18 18.01 3.18
CA VAL A 400 -10.07 18.78 2.29
C VAL A 400 -9.25 19.55 1.26
N ALA A 401 -8.17 20.22 1.69
CA ALA A 401 -7.27 20.93 0.78
C ALA A 401 -6.61 20.00 -0.25
N TYR A 402 -6.25 18.77 0.14
CA TYR A 402 -5.75 17.72 -0.77
C TYR A 402 -6.81 17.37 -1.82
N ARG A 403 -8.03 17.03 -1.38
CA ARG A 403 -9.15 16.67 -2.27
C ARG A 403 -9.47 17.80 -3.26
N ASP A 404 -9.61 19.03 -2.75
CA ASP A 404 -9.94 20.20 -3.58
C ASP A 404 -8.85 20.48 -4.61
N SER A 405 -7.58 20.29 -4.23
CA SER A 405 -6.45 20.50 -5.14
C SER A 405 -6.38 19.41 -6.21
N LEU A 406 -6.65 18.14 -5.87
CA LEU A 406 -6.78 17.05 -6.85
C LEU A 406 -7.91 17.33 -7.84
N LEU A 407 -9.09 17.72 -7.36
CA LEU A 407 -10.23 18.03 -8.20
C LEU A 407 -9.98 19.25 -9.10
N ALA A 408 -9.31 20.28 -8.58
CA ALA A 408 -8.91 21.44 -9.37
C ALA A 408 -7.92 21.07 -10.49
N LEU A 409 -6.99 20.15 -10.23
CA LEU A 409 -6.09 19.62 -11.26
C LEU A 409 -6.85 18.79 -12.30
N ALA A 410 -7.75 17.92 -11.88
CA ALA A 410 -8.54 17.06 -12.77
C ALA A 410 -9.49 17.85 -13.67
N THR A 411 -10.17 18.86 -13.13
CA THR A 411 -11.15 19.68 -13.87
C THR A 411 -10.52 20.79 -14.70
N GLY A 412 -9.32 21.24 -14.34
CA GLY A 412 -8.62 22.36 -14.98
C GLY A 412 -7.90 22.01 -16.28
N SER A 413 -7.64 20.73 -16.57
CA SER A 413 -6.87 20.30 -17.74
C SER A 413 -7.55 19.15 -18.48
N GLY A 414 -8.01 19.39 -19.70
CA GLY A 414 -8.41 18.33 -20.64
C GLY A 414 -7.22 17.68 -21.37
N ASP A 415 -6.02 17.79 -20.81
CA ASP A 415 -4.79 17.25 -21.42
C ASP A 415 -4.53 15.84 -20.91
N THR A 416 -4.40 14.90 -21.86
CA THR A 416 -4.13 13.47 -21.61
C THR A 416 -2.89 13.24 -20.77
N LEU A 417 -1.87 14.11 -20.88
CA LEU A 417 -0.65 14.00 -20.09
C LEU A 417 -0.94 14.28 -18.62
N VAL A 418 -1.75 15.29 -18.31
CA VAL A 418 -2.09 15.64 -16.93
C VAL A 418 -2.94 14.55 -16.30
N GLN A 419 -3.86 13.94 -17.05
CA GLN A 419 -4.62 12.79 -16.59
C GLN A 419 -3.71 11.60 -16.27
N ALA A 420 -2.72 11.31 -17.12
CA ALA A 420 -1.75 10.24 -16.88
C ALA A 420 -0.88 10.50 -15.62
N LEU A 421 -0.38 11.72 -15.46
CA LEU A 421 0.39 12.10 -14.26
C LEU A 421 -0.48 12.04 -12.99
N LEU A 422 -1.75 12.45 -13.09
CA LEU A 422 -2.68 12.39 -11.97
C LEU A 422 -3.01 10.95 -11.60
N SER A 423 -3.28 10.08 -12.58
CA SER A 423 -3.52 8.66 -12.32
C SER A 423 -2.30 7.99 -11.70
N GLN A 424 -1.10 8.32 -12.17
CA GLN A 424 0.15 7.81 -11.60
C GLN A 424 0.31 8.25 -10.14
N ALA A 425 0.05 9.54 -9.84
CA ALA A 425 0.17 10.05 -8.48
C ALA A 425 -0.85 9.44 -7.54
N ILE A 426 -2.11 9.28 -7.99
CA ILE A 426 -3.16 8.61 -7.22
C ILE A 426 -2.79 7.16 -6.92
N ALA A 427 -2.26 6.44 -7.91
CA ALA A 427 -1.85 5.06 -7.72
C ALA A 427 -0.67 4.94 -6.75
N GLU A 428 0.29 5.86 -6.83
CA GLU A 428 1.42 5.96 -5.89
C GLU A 428 0.98 6.32 -4.47
N GLU A 429 0.04 7.25 -4.29
CA GLU A 429 -0.47 7.56 -2.95
C GLU A 429 -1.33 6.43 -2.40
N THR A 430 -2.06 5.71 -3.26
CA THR A 430 -2.87 4.55 -2.88
C THR A 430 -1.97 3.41 -2.41
N SER A 431 -0.89 3.06 -3.15
CA SER A 431 0.07 2.03 -2.73
C SER A 431 0.72 2.34 -1.38
N ARG A 432 1.00 3.62 -1.11
CA ARG A 432 1.54 4.09 0.18
C ARG A 432 0.54 4.09 1.35
N VAL A 433 -0.75 3.84 1.12
CA VAL A 433 -1.74 3.68 2.21
C VAL A 433 -2.27 2.25 2.32
N VAL A 434 -1.89 1.33 1.41
CA VAL A 434 -2.40 -0.06 1.44
C VAL A 434 -2.06 -0.77 2.74
N ALA A 435 -0.83 -0.59 3.25
CA ALA A 435 -0.36 -1.23 4.47
C ALA A 435 -1.06 -0.72 5.75
N ILE A 436 -1.77 0.42 5.67
CA ILE A 436 -2.50 0.99 6.80
C ILE A 436 -3.72 0.12 7.08
N LEU A 437 -3.79 -0.37 8.31
CA LEU A 437 -4.88 -1.18 8.82
C LEU A 437 -6.02 -0.31 9.36
N PRO A 438 -7.25 -0.83 9.43
CA PRO A 438 -8.43 -0.09 9.89
C PRO A 438 -8.37 0.40 11.33
N ASN A 439 -7.65 -0.35 12.18
CA ASN A 439 -7.45 -0.04 13.59
C ASN A 439 -6.37 1.04 13.83
N ASP A 440 -5.61 1.43 12.80
CA ASP A 440 -4.63 2.50 12.91
C ASP A 440 -5.33 3.88 12.85
N THR A 441 -4.90 4.79 13.72
CA THR A 441 -5.24 6.22 13.67
C THR A 441 -5.03 6.85 12.29
N SER A 442 -4.08 6.33 11.51
CA SER A 442 -3.75 6.80 10.17
C SER A 442 -4.74 6.33 9.09
N TYR A 443 -5.70 5.46 9.41
CA TYR A 443 -6.70 4.92 8.46
C TYR A 443 -7.58 5.99 7.81
N ILE A 444 -7.83 7.11 8.51
CA ILE A 444 -8.54 8.28 7.96
C ILE A 444 -7.86 8.78 6.67
N ILE A 445 -6.54 8.65 6.58
CA ILE A 445 -5.77 9.02 5.39
C ILE A 445 -6.07 8.07 4.23
N LYS A 446 -6.12 6.76 4.51
CA LYS A 446 -6.46 5.74 3.49
C LYS A 446 -7.85 6.01 2.92
N GLN A 447 -8.84 6.25 3.80
CA GLN A 447 -10.18 6.64 3.38
C GLN A 447 -10.16 7.91 2.51
N ALA A 448 -9.48 8.96 2.94
CA ALA A 448 -9.41 10.21 2.18
C ALA A 448 -8.73 10.07 0.82
N VAL A 449 -7.68 9.24 0.70
CA VAL A 449 -7.02 8.96 -0.58
C VAL A 449 -7.97 8.23 -1.52
N LEU A 450 -8.65 7.18 -1.04
CA LEU A 450 -9.60 6.40 -1.82
C LEU A 450 -10.83 7.23 -2.22
N GLU A 451 -11.39 8.04 -1.32
CA GLU A 451 -12.53 8.91 -1.65
C GLU A 451 -12.15 10.03 -2.63
N ALA A 452 -10.95 10.60 -2.47
CA ALA A 452 -10.46 11.61 -3.39
C ALA A 452 -10.18 11.02 -4.79
N SER A 453 -9.62 9.81 -4.87
CA SER A 453 -9.37 9.14 -6.14
C SER A 453 -10.66 8.81 -6.89
N ALA A 454 -11.69 8.32 -6.19
CA ALA A 454 -13.01 8.06 -6.76
C ALA A 454 -13.77 9.34 -7.16
N SER A 455 -13.38 10.51 -6.63
CA SER A 455 -13.98 11.79 -7.00
C SER A 455 -13.38 12.39 -8.28
N VAL A 456 -12.24 11.88 -8.77
CA VAL A 456 -11.57 12.38 -9.97
C VAL A 456 -12.30 11.87 -11.22
N PRO A 457 -12.77 12.76 -12.12
CA PRO A 457 -13.40 12.38 -13.39
C PRO A 457 -12.46 11.54 -14.25
N ASP A 458 -12.99 10.48 -14.89
CA ASP A 458 -12.24 9.54 -15.74
C ASP A 458 -11.01 8.90 -15.05
N GLY A 459 -11.00 8.86 -13.71
CA GLY A 459 -9.95 8.22 -12.92
C GLY A 459 -9.91 6.70 -13.09
N SER A 460 -8.76 6.09 -12.81
CA SER A 460 -8.56 4.63 -12.84
C SER A 460 -9.20 3.88 -11.68
N VAL A 461 -9.79 4.59 -10.71
CA VAL A 461 -10.40 4.03 -9.50
C VAL A 461 -11.90 4.25 -9.53
N ASP A 462 -12.66 3.16 -9.64
CA ASP A 462 -14.12 3.23 -9.61
C ASP A 462 -14.63 3.51 -8.18
N THR A 463 -15.67 4.33 -8.07
CA THR A 463 -16.39 4.56 -6.79
C THR A 463 -16.88 3.25 -6.15
N VAL A 464 -17.19 2.25 -6.97
CA VAL A 464 -17.60 0.91 -6.59
C VAL A 464 -16.45 0.16 -5.88
N ASP A 465 -15.22 0.29 -6.39
CA ASP A 465 -14.04 -0.35 -5.81
C ASP A 465 -13.72 0.21 -4.44
N VAL A 466 -13.79 1.53 -4.29
CA VAL A 466 -13.50 2.21 -3.02
C VAL A 466 -14.46 1.80 -1.92
N ARG A 467 -15.76 1.78 -2.21
CA ARG A 467 -16.77 1.31 -1.25
C ARG A 467 -16.53 -0.14 -0.86
N GLY A 468 -16.15 -0.97 -1.82
CA GLY A 468 -15.78 -2.36 -1.61
C GLY A 468 -14.61 -2.53 -0.65
N VAL A 469 -13.52 -1.81 -0.89
CA VAL A 469 -12.31 -1.86 -0.05
C VAL A 469 -12.62 -1.38 1.37
N ILE A 470 -13.33 -0.26 1.53
CA ILE A 470 -13.71 0.26 2.86
C ILE A 470 -14.60 -0.74 3.60
N LEU A 471 -15.54 -1.39 2.91
CA LEU A 471 -16.41 -2.41 3.51
C LEU A 471 -15.61 -3.61 4.01
N ILE A 472 -14.73 -4.17 3.17
CA ILE A 472 -13.87 -5.30 3.52
C ILE A 472 -12.97 -4.95 4.70
N ASP A 473 -12.31 -3.78 4.65
CA ASP A 473 -11.46 -3.27 5.72
C ASP A 473 -12.26 -3.12 7.03
N THR A 474 -13.51 -2.64 6.98
CA THR A 474 -14.35 -2.49 8.18
C THR A 474 -14.75 -3.84 8.79
N ILE A 475 -15.02 -4.86 7.96
CA ILE A 475 -15.34 -6.21 8.45
C ILE A 475 -14.09 -6.87 9.02
N ALA A 476 -12.91 -6.70 8.40
CA ALA A 476 -11.65 -7.19 8.94
C ALA A 476 -11.33 -6.57 10.31
N ALA A 477 -11.57 -5.26 10.47
CA ALA A 477 -11.42 -4.57 11.76
C ALA A 477 -12.33 -5.16 12.86
N LEU A 478 -13.53 -5.61 12.49
CA LEU A 478 -14.45 -6.27 13.42
C LEU A 478 -13.96 -7.64 13.83
N LEU A 479 -13.41 -8.43 12.90
CA LEU A 479 -12.79 -9.72 13.21
C LEU A 479 -11.63 -9.54 14.19
N ASP A 480 -10.72 -8.60 13.92
CA ASP A 480 -9.62 -8.28 14.83
C ASP A 480 -10.14 -7.88 16.23
N ALA A 481 -11.20 -7.07 16.30
CA ALA A 481 -11.78 -6.65 17.57
C ALA A 481 -12.46 -7.81 18.35
N VAL A 482 -12.97 -8.82 17.65
CA VAL A 482 -13.49 -10.06 18.26
C VAL A 482 -12.36 -10.89 18.83
N ASP A 483 -11.26 -11.05 18.08
CA ASP A 483 -10.07 -11.78 18.51
C ASP A 483 -9.38 -11.12 19.71
N GLU A 484 -9.40 -9.79 19.79
CA GLU A 484 -8.89 -9.01 20.92
C GLU A 484 -9.85 -8.96 22.13
N HIS A 485 -11.06 -9.52 22.01
CA HIS A 485 -12.14 -9.45 22.99
C HIS A 485 -12.56 -8.01 23.39
N ASP A 486 -12.47 -7.04 22.46
CA ASP A 486 -12.87 -5.65 22.70
C ASP A 486 -14.35 -5.41 22.38
N ALA A 487 -15.21 -5.76 23.34
CA ALA A 487 -16.66 -5.59 23.23
C ALA A 487 -17.13 -4.15 22.92
N GLN A 488 -16.37 -3.11 23.31
CA GLN A 488 -16.76 -1.72 23.04
C GLN A 488 -16.52 -1.35 21.58
N SER A 489 -15.35 -1.72 21.04
CA SER A 489 -15.01 -1.48 19.63
C SER A 489 -15.94 -2.27 18.70
N ILE A 490 -16.25 -3.53 19.02
CA ILE A 490 -17.20 -4.34 18.23
C ILE A 490 -18.55 -3.63 18.07
N GLY A 491 -19.12 -3.13 19.18
CA GLY A 491 -20.44 -2.48 19.14
C GLY A 491 -20.47 -1.19 18.32
N THR A 492 -19.40 -0.38 18.41
CA THR A 492 -19.31 0.89 17.65
C THR A 492 -19.11 0.63 16.15
N ILE A 493 -18.13 -0.20 15.79
CA ILE A 493 -17.82 -0.50 14.39
C ILE A 493 -19.00 -1.24 13.72
N TRP A 494 -19.68 -2.14 14.42
CA TRP A 494 -20.86 -2.83 13.89
C TRP A 494 -21.98 -1.86 13.56
N SER A 495 -22.21 -0.85 14.40
CA SER A 495 -23.26 0.15 14.17
C SER A 495 -22.99 0.99 12.91
N ASP A 496 -21.72 1.31 12.64
CA ASP A 496 -21.31 2.02 11.43
C ASP A 496 -21.40 1.11 10.19
N LEU A 497 -20.99 -0.16 10.32
CA LEU A 497 -21.07 -1.17 9.25
C LEU A 497 -22.52 -1.45 8.85
N GLN A 498 -23.44 -1.53 9.81
CA GLN A 498 -24.84 -1.89 9.56
C GLN A 498 -25.51 -0.93 8.56
N ALA A 499 -25.15 0.34 8.57
CA ALA A 499 -25.63 1.33 7.60
C ALA A 499 -25.16 1.02 6.16
N GLN A 500 -24.04 0.32 6.01
CA GLN A 500 -23.39 0.00 4.74
C GLN A 500 -23.74 -1.40 4.21
N LEU A 501 -24.22 -2.32 5.05
CA LEU A 501 -24.53 -3.71 4.65
C LEU A 501 -25.58 -3.81 3.55
N SER A 502 -26.49 -2.83 3.42
CA SER A 502 -27.48 -2.78 2.33
C SER A 502 -26.86 -2.80 0.92
N ILE A 503 -25.59 -2.43 0.79
CA ILE A 503 -24.82 -2.46 -0.45
C ILE A 503 -24.55 -3.90 -0.92
N LEU A 504 -24.50 -4.88 -0.01
CA LEU A 504 -24.23 -6.29 -0.35
C LEU A 504 -25.40 -6.97 -1.07
N ASP A 505 -26.62 -6.44 -0.92
CA ASP A 505 -27.84 -6.96 -1.52
C ASP A 505 -28.08 -6.39 -2.94
N ASP A 506 -27.47 -5.25 -3.27
CA ASP A 506 -27.60 -4.64 -4.60
C ASP A 506 -26.56 -5.22 -5.57
N GLU A 507 -27.04 -5.94 -6.59
CA GLU A 507 -26.21 -6.63 -7.58
C GLU A 507 -25.28 -5.70 -8.39
N GLY A 508 -25.60 -4.40 -8.50
CA GLY A 508 -24.78 -3.43 -9.23
C GLY A 508 -23.82 -2.61 -8.36
N ALA A 509 -23.91 -2.70 -7.03
CA ALA A 509 -23.23 -1.76 -6.15
C ALA A 509 -21.78 -2.14 -5.79
N LEU A 510 -21.38 -3.40 -6.02
CA LEU A 510 -20.04 -3.95 -5.79
C LEU A 510 -19.64 -4.89 -6.91
N ARG A 511 -18.33 -4.99 -7.18
CA ARG A 511 -17.79 -6.05 -8.04
C ARG A 511 -18.09 -7.42 -7.45
N PRO A 512 -18.33 -8.45 -8.29
CA PRO A 512 -18.72 -9.77 -7.81
C PRO A 512 -17.67 -10.41 -6.91
N GLU A 513 -16.37 -10.15 -7.16
CA GLU A 513 -15.29 -10.67 -6.30
C GLU A 513 -15.35 -10.05 -4.91
N VAL A 514 -15.40 -8.71 -4.85
CA VAL A 514 -15.48 -7.93 -3.60
C VAL A 514 -16.72 -8.32 -2.79
N ARG A 515 -17.87 -8.49 -3.45
CA ARG A 515 -19.09 -8.93 -2.79
C ARG A 515 -18.93 -10.31 -2.17
N ARG A 516 -18.28 -11.24 -2.88
CA ARG A 516 -18.04 -12.60 -2.38
C ARG A 516 -17.14 -12.55 -1.15
N GLU A 517 -16.03 -11.83 -1.22
CA GLU A 517 -15.08 -11.64 -0.13
C GLU A 517 -15.75 -11.03 1.11
N ALA A 518 -16.50 -9.94 0.94
CA ALA A 518 -17.24 -9.31 2.04
C ALA A 518 -18.27 -10.25 2.67
N LYS A 519 -18.95 -11.10 1.88
CA LYS A 519 -19.89 -12.10 2.42
C LYS A 519 -19.19 -13.20 3.20
N VAL A 520 -18.02 -13.66 2.73
CA VAL A 520 -17.21 -14.66 3.44
C VAL A 520 -16.75 -14.10 4.78
N LEU A 521 -16.11 -12.93 4.79
CA LEU A 521 -15.66 -12.28 6.02
C LEU A 521 -16.80 -11.98 7.00
N LEU A 522 -17.97 -11.56 6.49
CA LEU A 522 -19.15 -11.33 7.32
C LEU A 522 -19.67 -12.62 7.95
N SER A 523 -19.58 -13.74 7.24
CA SER A 523 -19.97 -15.05 7.76
C SER A 523 -18.98 -15.57 8.82
N GLU A 524 -17.68 -15.32 8.64
CA GLU A 524 -16.65 -15.61 9.64
C GLU A 524 -16.85 -14.77 10.89
N PHE A 525 -17.13 -13.47 10.73
CA PHE A 525 -17.44 -12.58 11.83
C PHE A 525 -18.68 -13.03 12.60
N ALA A 526 -19.75 -13.40 11.89
CA ALA A 526 -20.96 -13.92 12.51
C ALA A 526 -20.68 -15.19 13.33
N PHE A 527 -19.84 -16.10 12.80
CA PHE A 527 -19.43 -17.31 13.52
C PHE A 527 -18.62 -16.99 14.78
N ALA A 528 -17.59 -16.12 14.67
CA ALA A 528 -16.72 -15.74 15.78
C ALA A 528 -17.50 -15.04 16.91
N VAL A 529 -18.42 -14.14 16.57
CA VAL A 529 -19.29 -13.43 17.54
C VAL A 529 -20.20 -14.40 18.30
N VAL A 530 -20.78 -15.40 17.60
CA VAL A 530 -21.63 -16.41 18.24
C VAL A 530 -20.81 -17.26 19.20
N GLN A 531 -19.62 -17.70 18.79
CA GLN A 531 -18.71 -18.48 19.63
C GLN A 531 -18.27 -17.71 20.88
N ALA A 532 -17.89 -16.43 20.72
CA ALA A 532 -17.53 -15.55 21.84
C ALA A 532 -18.72 -15.28 22.78
N GLY A 533 -19.93 -15.17 22.21
CA GLY A 533 -21.18 -15.07 22.98
C GLY A 533 -21.48 -16.32 23.83
N GLU A 534 -21.21 -17.52 23.29
CA GLU A 534 -21.34 -18.78 24.03
C GLU A 534 -20.27 -18.95 25.11
N ALA A 535 -19.06 -18.48 24.86
CA ALA A 535 -17.95 -18.47 25.83
C ALA A 535 -18.15 -17.47 26.98
N GLY A 536 -19.00 -16.44 26.78
CA GLY A 536 -19.30 -15.42 27.76
C GLY A 536 -18.33 -14.23 27.76
N ASP A 537 -17.66 -13.96 26.64
CA ASP A 537 -16.61 -12.94 26.48
C ASP A 537 -17.13 -11.50 26.39
N GLY A 538 -18.22 -11.18 27.11
CA GLY A 538 -18.76 -9.83 27.20
C GLY A 538 -19.48 -9.32 25.94
N VAL A 539 -19.69 -10.16 24.94
CA VAL A 539 -20.46 -9.85 23.72
C VAL A 539 -21.95 -9.70 24.06
N SER A 540 -22.59 -8.65 23.53
CA SER A 540 -23.99 -8.40 23.82
C SER A 540 -24.90 -9.44 23.12
N PRO A 541 -25.93 -9.97 23.81
CA PRO A 541 -26.85 -10.94 23.20
C PRO A 541 -27.64 -10.33 22.03
N ASP A 542 -27.83 -9.01 22.03
CA ASP A 542 -28.46 -8.27 20.94
C ASP A 542 -27.60 -8.28 19.67
N LEU A 543 -26.27 -8.23 19.80
CA LEU A 543 -25.36 -8.34 18.66
C LEU A 543 -25.39 -9.75 18.07
N VAL A 544 -25.35 -10.78 18.92
CA VAL A 544 -25.46 -12.19 18.50
C VAL A 544 -26.74 -12.42 17.68
N ALA A 545 -27.87 -11.85 18.12
CA ALA A 545 -29.13 -11.93 17.37
C ALA A 545 -29.10 -11.20 16.02
N GLN A 546 -28.35 -10.10 15.90
CA GLN A 546 -28.23 -9.32 14.67
C GLN A 546 -27.33 -9.96 13.62
N VAL A 547 -26.28 -10.68 14.03
CA VAL A 547 -25.35 -11.36 13.11
C VAL A 547 -25.85 -12.71 12.63
N GLN A 548 -26.83 -13.30 13.34
CA GLN A 548 -27.40 -14.61 13.05
C GLN A 548 -27.82 -14.85 11.58
N PRO A 549 -28.39 -13.86 10.84
CA PRO A 549 -28.75 -14.04 9.43
C PRO A 549 -27.56 -14.29 8.49
N TYR A 550 -26.35 -13.94 8.91
CA TYR A 550 -25.13 -14.04 8.09
C TYR A 550 -24.32 -15.31 8.37
N LEU A 551 -24.74 -16.14 9.33
CA LEU A 551 -24.16 -17.45 9.52
C LEU A 551 -24.32 -18.27 8.23
N PRO A 552 -23.31 -19.08 7.86
CA PRO A 552 -23.48 -20.01 6.76
C PRO A 552 -24.74 -20.84 7.04
N PRO A 553 -25.60 -21.09 6.02
CA PRO A 553 -26.72 -21.99 6.20
C PRO A 553 -26.12 -23.27 6.76
N ALA A 554 -26.59 -23.69 7.95
CA ALA A 554 -26.15 -24.93 8.56
C ALA A 554 -26.13 -25.96 7.44
N GLU A 555 -24.97 -26.59 7.18
CA GLU A 555 -24.88 -27.61 6.16
C GLU A 555 -26.10 -28.50 6.37
N ASP A 556 -26.99 -28.52 5.38
CA ASP A 556 -28.15 -29.36 5.41
C ASP A 556 -27.62 -30.80 5.40
N SER A 557 -27.25 -31.29 6.58
CA SER A 557 -27.07 -32.70 6.91
C SER A 557 -28.43 -33.42 6.89
N THR A 558 -29.39 -32.86 6.16
CA THR A 558 -30.73 -33.34 5.90
C THR A 558 -30.78 -33.99 4.51
N LEU A 559 -29.70 -34.65 4.08
CA LEU A 559 -29.94 -35.88 3.32
C LEU A 559 -30.72 -36.78 4.29
N PRO A 560 -32.00 -37.08 4.02
CA PRO A 560 -32.81 -37.85 4.96
C PRO A 560 -32.14 -39.22 5.13
N THR A 561 -31.44 -39.40 6.25
CA THR A 561 -30.87 -40.68 6.61
C THR A 561 -32.01 -41.67 6.72
N LEU A 562 -31.93 -42.77 5.98
CA LEU A 562 -32.94 -43.83 6.00
C LEU A 562 -33.24 -44.24 7.45
N THR A 563 -34.51 -44.36 7.81
CA THR A 563 -34.89 -44.87 9.13
C THR A 563 -34.41 -46.31 9.31
N GLU A 564 -34.27 -46.78 10.56
CA GLU A 564 -33.80 -48.16 10.80
C GLU A 564 -34.68 -49.21 10.09
N ASP A 565 -35.99 -48.98 10.02
CA ASP A 565 -36.93 -49.85 9.31
C ASP A 565 -36.68 -49.86 7.80
N GLN A 566 -36.36 -48.70 7.21
CA GLN A 566 -36.03 -48.58 5.80
C GLN A 566 -34.69 -49.26 5.47
N LEU A 567 -33.68 -49.09 6.32
CA LEU A 567 -32.40 -49.78 6.19
C LEU A 567 -32.57 -51.30 6.28
N ALA A 568 -33.36 -51.78 7.24
CA ALA A 568 -33.65 -53.21 7.38
C ALA A 568 -34.39 -53.76 6.15
N ALA A 569 -35.37 -53.02 5.62
CA ALA A 569 -36.10 -53.40 4.41
C ALA A 569 -35.19 -53.48 3.17
N ILE A 570 -34.28 -52.53 2.99
CA ILE A 570 -33.33 -52.52 1.88
C ILE A 570 -32.35 -53.70 1.99
N VAL A 571 -31.77 -53.92 3.17
CA VAL A 571 -30.82 -55.02 3.42
C VAL A 571 -31.49 -56.38 3.23
N GLN A 572 -32.72 -56.54 3.72
CA GLN A 572 -33.48 -57.77 3.54
C GLN A 572 -33.83 -57.99 2.06
N GLY A 573 -34.22 -56.93 1.34
CA GLY A 573 -34.48 -57.00 -0.10
C GLY A 573 -33.25 -57.41 -0.92
N ILE A 574 -32.06 -56.90 -0.57
CA ILE A 574 -30.79 -57.30 -1.18
C ILE A 574 -30.51 -58.79 -0.89
N ARG A 575 -30.66 -59.21 0.38
CA ARG A 575 -30.46 -60.60 0.78
C ARG A 575 -31.39 -61.54 0.01
N ASP A 576 -32.67 -61.21 -0.07
CA ASP A 576 -33.66 -62.03 -0.76
C ASP A 576 -33.30 -62.17 -2.25
N ARG A 577 -32.92 -61.08 -2.92
CA ARG A 577 -32.49 -61.11 -4.33
C ARG A 577 -31.23 -61.94 -4.57
N ILE A 578 -30.26 -61.93 -3.65
CA ILE A 578 -29.07 -62.78 -3.74
C ILE A 578 -29.47 -64.26 -3.64
N PHE A 579 -30.31 -64.62 -2.67
CA PHE A 579 -30.65 -66.02 -2.38
C PHE A 579 -31.77 -66.62 -3.24
N VAL A 580 -32.36 -65.87 -4.18
CA VAL A 580 -33.16 -66.41 -5.29
C VAL A 580 -32.36 -67.43 -6.11
N TYR A 581 -31.04 -67.23 -6.23
CA TYR A 581 -30.18 -68.13 -7.00
C TYR A 581 -29.66 -69.28 -6.15
N HIS A 582 -29.63 -70.50 -6.71
CA HIS A 582 -29.09 -71.69 -6.04
C HIS A 582 -27.59 -71.93 -6.30
N MET A 583 -27.03 -71.37 -7.37
CA MET A 583 -25.63 -71.54 -7.72
C MET A 583 -24.75 -70.44 -7.11
N GLN A 584 -23.58 -70.83 -6.58
CA GLN A 584 -22.62 -69.93 -5.94
C GLN A 584 -22.22 -68.74 -6.84
N ARG A 585 -21.89 -69.03 -8.10
CA ARG A 585 -21.44 -68.01 -9.05
C ARG A 585 -22.54 -66.96 -9.33
N SER A 586 -23.79 -67.38 -9.38
CA SER A 586 -24.93 -66.49 -9.61
C SER A 586 -25.19 -65.56 -8.42
N ARG A 587 -25.04 -66.07 -7.18
CA ARG A 587 -25.16 -65.26 -5.96
C ARG A 587 -24.07 -64.19 -5.87
N VAL A 588 -22.84 -64.55 -6.19
CA VAL A 588 -21.71 -63.62 -6.23
C VAL A 588 -21.94 -62.54 -7.29
N ASN A 589 -22.40 -62.91 -8.48
CA ASN A 589 -22.72 -61.95 -9.53
C ASN A 589 -23.85 -61.00 -9.10
N GLN A 590 -24.90 -61.52 -8.46
CA GLN A 590 -25.98 -60.67 -7.94
C GLN A 590 -25.47 -59.71 -6.86
N LEU A 591 -24.62 -60.16 -5.94
CA LEU A 591 -24.01 -59.29 -4.92
C LEU A 591 -23.24 -58.14 -5.58
N VAL A 592 -22.45 -58.40 -6.64
CA VAL A 592 -21.72 -57.34 -7.35
C VAL A 592 -22.68 -56.33 -8.00
N VAL A 593 -23.78 -56.79 -8.58
CA VAL A 593 -24.81 -55.90 -9.15
C VAL A 593 -25.43 -55.00 -8.08
N GLU A 594 -25.76 -55.55 -6.90
CA GLU A 594 -26.32 -54.79 -5.78
C GLU A 594 -25.30 -53.79 -5.19
N LEU A 595 -24.02 -54.19 -5.06
CA LEU A 595 -22.97 -53.30 -4.59
C LEU A 595 -22.75 -52.12 -5.54
N ASN A 596 -22.79 -52.36 -6.85
CA ASN A 596 -22.72 -51.30 -7.85
C ASN A 596 -23.95 -50.39 -7.82
N ALA A 597 -25.15 -50.94 -7.56
CA ALA A 597 -26.38 -50.15 -7.43
C ALA A 597 -26.39 -49.28 -6.16
N LEU A 598 -25.65 -49.67 -5.12
CA LEU A 598 -25.47 -48.90 -3.90
C LEU A 598 -24.39 -47.81 -4.02
N ALA A 599 -23.57 -47.82 -5.08
CA ALA A 599 -22.50 -46.85 -5.26
C ALA A 599 -23.08 -45.45 -5.47
N GLY A 600 -22.66 -44.49 -4.63
CA GLY A 600 -23.16 -43.11 -4.65
C GLY A 600 -24.44 -42.89 -3.84
N HIS A 601 -24.95 -43.91 -3.14
CA HIS A 601 -26.07 -43.74 -2.20
C HIS A 601 -25.60 -43.02 -0.92
N PRO A 602 -26.34 -42.04 -0.38
CA PRO A 602 -25.92 -41.27 0.81
C PRO A 602 -25.66 -42.18 2.03
N ASP A 603 -26.53 -43.17 2.26
CA ASP A 603 -26.40 -44.16 3.33
C ASP A 603 -25.62 -45.44 2.95
N GLN A 604 -24.82 -45.43 1.88
CA GLN A 604 -24.10 -46.61 1.39
C GLN A 604 -23.31 -47.31 2.52
N GLY A 605 -22.55 -46.55 3.32
CA GLY A 605 -21.79 -47.11 4.45
C GLY A 605 -22.65 -47.71 5.56
N SER A 606 -23.86 -47.19 5.78
CA SER A 606 -24.81 -47.73 6.76
C SER A 606 -25.46 -49.01 6.27
N ILE A 607 -25.85 -49.08 4.99
CA ILE A 607 -26.41 -50.28 4.35
C ILE A 607 -25.37 -51.41 4.32
N LEU A 608 -24.13 -51.12 3.90
CA LEU A 608 -23.06 -52.13 3.81
C LEU A 608 -22.73 -52.75 5.18
N ARG A 609 -22.70 -51.95 6.25
CA ARG A 609 -22.46 -52.46 7.62
C ARG A 609 -23.55 -53.42 8.09
N ARG A 610 -24.83 -53.14 7.81
CA ARG A 610 -25.93 -54.07 8.14
C ARG A 610 -25.90 -55.31 7.24
N LEU A 611 -25.62 -55.13 5.95
CA LEU A 611 -25.53 -56.22 4.98
C LEU A 611 -24.42 -57.22 5.36
N TYR A 612 -23.30 -56.75 5.89
CA TYR A 612 -22.21 -57.58 6.40
C TYR A 612 -22.69 -58.60 7.46
N TYR A 613 -23.53 -58.17 8.40
CA TYR A 613 -24.07 -59.03 9.46
C TYR A 613 -25.28 -59.86 9.00
N ALA A 614 -26.01 -59.41 7.98
CA ALA A 614 -27.21 -60.08 7.49
C ALA A 614 -26.91 -61.27 6.55
N LEU A 615 -25.73 -61.30 5.92
CA LEU A 615 -25.33 -62.34 5.00
C LEU A 615 -24.70 -63.54 5.76
N PRO A 616 -25.08 -64.79 5.45
CA PRO A 616 -24.54 -65.96 6.11
C PRO A 616 -23.11 -66.27 5.68
N ASP A 617 -22.32 -66.79 6.61
CA ASP A 617 -21.00 -67.36 6.32
C ASP A 617 -21.17 -68.67 5.53
N GLY A 618 -20.72 -68.64 4.28
CA GLY A 618 -20.81 -69.77 3.36
C GLY A 618 -19.60 -69.83 2.43
N PRO A 619 -19.51 -70.86 1.57
CA PRO A 619 -18.38 -71.08 0.66
C PRO A 619 -18.16 -69.95 -0.37
N GLU A 620 -19.11 -69.02 -0.46
CA GLU A 620 -19.10 -67.87 -1.37
C GLU A 620 -18.42 -66.63 -0.78
N GLU A 621 -18.12 -66.64 0.53
CA GLU A 621 -17.43 -65.55 1.25
C GLU A 621 -18.08 -64.16 1.06
N LEU A 622 -19.43 -64.11 0.98
CA LEU A 622 -20.17 -62.88 0.72
C LEU A 622 -19.87 -61.76 1.74
N PRO A 623 -19.81 -62.02 3.08
CA PRO A 623 -19.49 -60.99 4.06
C PRO A 623 -18.09 -60.38 3.86
N LEU A 624 -17.09 -61.20 3.46
CA LEU A 624 -15.73 -60.71 3.20
C LEU A 624 -15.68 -59.75 2.01
N ARG A 625 -16.50 -59.98 0.99
CA ARG A 625 -16.61 -59.07 -0.16
C ARG A 625 -17.26 -57.74 0.22
N VAL A 626 -18.32 -57.77 1.01
CA VAL A 626 -18.95 -56.55 1.56
C VAL A 626 -17.95 -55.78 2.43
N ARG A 627 -17.15 -56.47 3.25
CA ARG A 627 -16.10 -55.84 4.07
C ARG A 627 -15.04 -55.13 3.22
N LYS A 628 -14.63 -55.68 2.08
CA LYS A 628 -13.69 -55.02 1.16
C LYS A 628 -14.26 -53.71 0.63
N GLU A 629 -15.55 -53.67 0.28
CA GLU A 629 -16.21 -52.43 -0.16
C GLU A 629 -16.38 -51.42 0.98
N ILE A 630 -16.63 -51.86 2.22
CA ILE A 630 -16.62 -50.96 3.39
C ILE A 630 -15.25 -50.27 3.53
N ILE A 631 -14.16 -51.03 3.44
CA ILE A 631 -12.79 -50.50 3.55
C ILE A 631 -12.50 -49.54 2.39
N ARG A 632 -12.89 -49.89 1.16
CA ARG A 632 -12.73 -49.03 -0.02
C ARG A 632 -13.46 -47.69 0.16
N LEU A 633 -14.70 -47.72 0.65
CA LEU A 633 -15.51 -46.53 0.89
C LEU A 633 -14.91 -45.65 2.01
N GLN A 634 -14.35 -46.26 3.06
CA GLN A 634 -13.63 -45.52 4.09
C GLN A 634 -12.40 -44.80 3.53
N TRP A 635 -11.63 -45.45 2.65
CA TRP A 635 -10.47 -44.83 2.03
C TRP A 635 -10.85 -43.70 1.07
N GLN A 636 -11.95 -43.83 0.33
CA GLN A 636 -12.47 -42.75 -0.51
C GLN A 636 -12.88 -41.55 0.33
N LYS A 637 -13.61 -41.76 1.43
CA LYS A 637 -14.00 -40.68 2.35
C LYS A 637 -12.86 -40.05 3.15
N SER A 638 -11.70 -40.69 3.21
CA SER A 638 -10.50 -40.11 3.82
C SER A 638 -9.61 -39.41 2.79
N ALA A 639 -9.90 -39.57 1.50
CA ALA A 639 -9.22 -38.91 0.39
C ALA A 639 -10.04 -37.73 -0.17
N GLU A 640 -11.36 -37.77 -0.02
CA GLU A 640 -12.29 -36.62 -0.05
C GLU A 640 -12.16 -35.82 1.24
#